data_AF-P9WEN4-F1
#
_entry.id   AF-P9WEN4-F1
#
_cell.length_a   1.000
_cell.length_b   1.000
_cell.length_c   1.000
_cell.angle_alpha   90.00
_cell.angle_beta   90.00
_cell.angle_gamma   90.00
#
_symmetry.space_group_name_H-M   'P 1'
#
loop_
_entity.id
_entity.type
_entity.pdbx_description
1 polymer ?
#
loop_
_entity_poly.entity_id
_entity_poly.type
_entity_poly.pdbx_seq_one_letter_code
_entity_poly.pdbx_strand_id
1 'polypeptide(L)'
;MSSPAVETKVPASPDVTAEVIPAPPSSHRPLPFGLRPGKLVIVGSGIGSIGQFTLSAVAHIEQADRVFFVVADPATEAFIYSKNKNSVDLYKFYDDKKPRMDTYIQMAEVMLRELRKGYSVVGVIYGHPGVFVTPSHRAISIARDEGYSAKMLPGVSAEDNLFADIGIDPSRPGCLTYEATDLLLRNRTLVPSSHLVLFQVGCIGLSDFRFKGFDNINFDVLLDRLEQVYGPDHAVIHYMAAVLPQSTTTIDRYTIKELRDPVIKKRITAISTFYLPPKALSPLHEESAAKLGLMKAGYKILDGAQAPYPPFPWAGPNVPIGIAYGRRELAAVAKLDSHVPPANYKPLRASNAMKSTMIKLATDPKAFAQYSRNPALLANSTPGLTTPERKALQTGSQGLVRSVMKTSPEDVAKQFVQAELRDPTLAKQYSQECYDQTGNTDGIAVISAWLKSKGYDTTPTAINDAWADMQANSLDVYQSTYNTMVDGKSGPAITIKSGVVYIGNTVVKKFAFSKSVLTWSSTDGNPSSATLSFVVLTDDDGQPLPANSYIGPQFTGFYWTSGAKPAAANTLGRNGAFPSGGGGGSGGGGGSSSQGADISTWVDSYQTYVVTTAGSWKDEDILKIDDDTAHTITYGPLKIVKYSLSNDTVSWSATDGNPFNAVIFFKVNKPTKANPTAGNQFVGKKWLPSDPAPAAVNWTGLIGSTADPKGTAAANATASMWKSIGINLGVAVSAMVLGTAVIKAIGAAWDKGSAAWKAAKAAADKAKKDAEAAEKDSAVDDEKFADEEPPDLEELPIPDADPLVDVTDVDVTDVDVTDVDVTDVDVTDVDVTDVDVTDVDVTDVDVTDVDVVDVLDVVVI
;
A
#
# COMPACT_ATOMS: atom_id res chain seq x y z
N MET A 1 49.68 21.78 -17.54
CA MET A 1 49.77 21.16 -18.88
C MET A 1 49.45 19.70 -18.73
N SER A 2 48.40 19.24 -19.42
CA SER A 2 47.88 17.87 -19.40
C SER A 2 48.93 16.85 -19.85
N SER A 3 49.30 15.91 -18.98
CA SER A 3 50.07 14.72 -19.34
C SER A 3 49.11 13.53 -19.45
N PRO A 4 49.17 12.73 -20.54
CA PRO A 4 48.11 11.79 -20.88
C PRO A 4 48.25 10.46 -20.12
N ALA A 5 47.10 9.91 -19.74
CA ALA A 5 46.96 8.61 -19.11
C ALA A 5 47.47 7.51 -20.06
N VAL A 6 48.41 6.71 -19.55
CA VAL A 6 48.95 5.52 -20.20
C VAL A 6 47.89 4.42 -20.14
N GLU A 7 47.15 4.23 -21.23
CA GLU A 7 46.33 3.05 -21.45
C GLU A 7 47.25 1.84 -21.68
N THR A 8 47.43 1.02 -20.66
CA THR A 8 48.05 -0.29 -20.75
C THR A 8 47.11 -1.25 -21.48
N LYS A 9 47.28 -1.35 -22.80
CA LYS A 9 46.72 -2.44 -23.61
C LYS A 9 47.36 -3.78 -23.20
N VAL A 10 46.68 -4.53 -22.34
CA VAL A 10 46.95 -5.95 -22.16
C VAL A 10 46.47 -6.68 -23.43
N PRO A 11 47.33 -7.46 -24.10
CA PRO A 11 47.02 -8.06 -25.40
C PRO A 11 45.98 -9.17 -25.26
N ALA A 12 45.00 -9.17 -26.17
CA ALA A 12 44.00 -10.22 -26.29
C ALA A 12 44.69 -11.58 -26.52
N SER A 13 44.49 -12.52 -25.58
CA SER A 13 44.79 -13.93 -25.78
C SER A 13 44.02 -14.44 -27.00
N PRO A 14 44.64 -15.27 -27.87
CA PRO A 14 44.01 -15.75 -29.09
C PRO A 14 42.76 -16.56 -28.77
N ASP A 15 41.74 -16.39 -29.62
CA ASP A 15 40.49 -17.14 -29.67
C ASP A 15 40.73 -18.64 -29.46
N VAL A 16 40.62 -19.08 -28.21
CA VAL A 16 40.20 -20.45 -27.93
C VAL A 16 38.73 -20.46 -28.29
N THR A 17 38.45 -20.70 -29.57
CA THR A 17 37.15 -21.15 -30.03
C THR A 17 36.86 -22.39 -29.22
N ALA A 18 36.13 -22.21 -28.11
CA ALA A 18 35.43 -23.31 -27.49
C ALA A 18 34.60 -23.90 -28.63
N GLU A 19 34.99 -25.09 -29.09
CA GLU A 19 34.13 -25.91 -29.91
C GLU A 19 32.78 -25.86 -29.24
N VAL A 20 31.84 -25.17 -29.89
CA VAL A 20 30.45 -25.20 -29.53
C VAL A 20 30.06 -26.64 -29.77
N ILE A 21 30.17 -27.46 -28.72
CA ILE A 21 29.59 -28.79 -28.70
C ILE A 21 28.13 -28.53 -29.07
N PRO A 22 27.66 -28.94 -30.26
CA PRO A 22 26.30 -28.67 -30.65
C PRO A 22 25.40 -29.26 -29.58
N ALA A 23 24.46 -28.48 -29.06
CA ALA A 23 23.42 -29.03 -28.21
C ALA A 23 22.88 -30.29 -28.91
N PRO A 24 22.75 -31.44 -28.22
CA PRO A 24 22.24 -32.63 -28.86
C PRO A 24 20.93 -32.28 -29.55
N PRO A 25 20.71 -32.78 -30.79
CA PRO A 25 19.57 -32.39 -31.60
C PRO A 25 18.32 -32.51 -30.73
N SER A 26 17.55 -31.42 -30.63
CA SER A 26 16.30 -31.42 -29.89
C SER A 26 15.38 -32.43 -30.56
N SER A 27 15.41 -33.66 -30.06
CA SER A 27 14.42 -34.66 -30.40
C SER A 27 13.13 -34.24 -29.69
N HIS A 28 12.51 -33.15 -30.16
CA HIS A 28 11.12 -32.88 -29.89
C HIS A 28 10.35 -34.00 -30.58
N ARG A 29 10.29 -35.16 -29.92
CA ARG A 29 9.35 -36.21 -30.29
C ARG A 29 7.98 -35.57 -30.04
N PRO A 30 7.20 -35.25 -31.09
CA PRO A 30 5.92 -34.60 -30.87
C PRO A 30 5.09 -35.50 -29.95
N LEU A 31 4.47 -34.89 -28.94
CA LEU A 31 3.57 -35.61 -28.03
C LEU A 31 2.55 -36.37 -28.88
N PRO A 32 2.28 -37.66 -28.59
CA PRO A 32 1.27 -38.42 -29.32
C PRO A 32 -0.05 -37.65 -29.35
N PHE A 33 -0.60 -37.46 -30.54
CA PHE A 33 -1.83 -36.70 -30.76
C PHE A 33 -2.97 -37.26 -29.87
N GLY A 34 -3.55 -36.42 -29.01
CA GLY A 34 -4.69 -36.78 -28.15
C GLY A 34 -4.39 -37.07 -26.67
N LEU A 35 -3.13 -37.15 -26.23
CA LEU A 35 -2.80 -37.22 -24.81
C LEU A 35 -2.60 -35.81 -24.22
N ARG A 36 -3.16 -35.55 -23.04
CA ARG A 36 -2.85 -34.35 -22.25
C ARG A 36 -1.33 -34.35 -21.95
N PRO A 37 -0.61 -33.22 -22.10
CA PRO A 37 0.79 -33.15 -21.70
C PRO A 37 0.93 -33.40 -20.19
N GLY A 38 1.82 -34.33 -19.83
CA GLY A 38 2.20 -34.57 -18.44
C GLY A 38 2.87 -33.34 -17.83
N LYS A 39 2.84 -33.26 -16.50
CA LYS A 39 3.52 -32.21 -15.72
C LYS A 39 4.27 -32.86 -14.57
N LEU A 40 5.51 -32.46 -14.31
CA LEU A 40 6.32 -32.90 -13.19
C LEU A 40 6.53 -31.75 -12.19
N VAL A 41 6.30 -32.01 -10.91
CA VAL A 41 6.72 -31.10 -9.83
C VAL A 41 7.47 -31.87 -8.78
N ILE A 42 8.69 -31.46 -8.46
CA ILE A 42 9.45 -32.03 -7.35
C ILE A 42 9.34 -31.09 -6.14
N VAL A 43 9.03 -31.65 -4.98
CA VAL A 43 8.84 -30.92 -3.72
C VAL A 43 9.63 -31.56 -2.59
N GLY A 44 10.00 -30.76 -1.59
CA GLY A 44 10.58 -31.22 -0.35
C GLY A 44 9.53 -31.42 0.73
N SER A 45 9.66 -32.47 1.54
CA SER A 45 8.89 -32.59 2.80
C SER A 45 9.50 -31.80 3.95
N GLY A 46 10.76 -31.40 3.83
CA GLY A 46 11.57 -30.99 4.97
C GLY A 46 12.18 -32.18 5.72
N ILE A 47 12.97 -31.91 6.75
CA ILE A 47 13.61 -32.92 7.60
C ILE A 47 12.74 -33.27 8.81
N GLY A 48 12.10 -32.27 9.43
CA GLY A 48 11.27 -32.39 10.63
C GLY A 48 9.86 -32.93 10.38
N SER A 49 9.77 -34.11 9.77
CA SER A 49 8.52 -34.79 9.40
C SER A 49 7.52 -33.84 8.69
N ILE A 50 6.22 -33.99 8.96
CA ILE A 50 5.14 -33.24 8.30
C ILE A 50 5.13 -31.73 8.60
N GLY A 51 5.83 -31.29 9.66
CA GLY A 51 5.82 -29.89 10.13
C GLY A 51 6.51 -28.91 9.18
N GLN A 52 7.31 -29.41 8.23
CA GLN A 52 8.14 -28.60 7.34
C GLN A 52 7.67 -28.59 5.88
N PHE A 53 6.53 -29.21 5.57
CA PHE A 53 5.92 -29.04 4.25
C PHE A 53 5.51 -27.59 4.02
N THR A 54 5.87 -27.06 2.86
CA THR A 54 5.27 -25.81 2.40
C THR A 54 3.81 -26.05 2.00
N LEU A 55 2.93 -25.06 2.21
CA LEU A 55 1.53 -25.14 1.77
C LEU A 55 1.42 -25.43 0.27
N SER A 56 2.33 -24.88 -0.54
CA SER A 56 2.39 -25.16 -1.98
C SER A 56 2.73 -26.62 -2.27
N ALA A 57 3.67 -27.23 -1.53
CA ALA A 57 4.01 -28.64 -1.70
C ALA A 57 2.81 -29.54 -1.40
N VAL A 58 2.10 -29.30 -0.29
CA VAL A 58 0.86 -30.04 0.07
C VAL A 58 -0.17 -29.94 -1.04
N ALA A 59 -0.45 -28.73 -1.54
CA ALA A 59 -1.43 -28.53 -2.60
C ALA A 59 -1.05 -29.23 -3.92
N HIS A 60 0.25 -29.31 -4.25
CA HIS A 60 0.69 -30.08 -5.42
C HIS A 60 0.47 -31.58 -5.22
N ILE A 61 0.74 -32.11 -4.02
CA ILE A 61 0.51 -33.53 -3.69
C ILE A 61 -0.99 -33.88 -3.80
N GLU A 62 -1.87 -33.07 -3.20
CA GLU A 62 -3.32 -33.28 -3.21
C GLU A 62 -3.91 -33.25 -4.63
N GLN A 63 -3.35 -32.45 -5.53
CA GLN A 63 -3.87 -32.26 -6.89
C GLN A 63 -3.21 -33.15 -7.96
N ALA A 64 -2.19 -33.92 -7.61
CA ALA A 64 -1.45 -34.78 -8.54
C ALA A 64 -2.26 -36.04 -8.90
N ASP A 65 -2.05 -36.54 -10.13
CA ASP A 65 -2.59 -37.83 -10.54
C ASP A 65 -1.78 -38.98 -9.95
N ARG A 66 -0.45 -38.80 -9.85
CA ARG A 66 0.50 -39.75 -9.29
C ARG A 66 1.51 -39.04 -8.39
N VAL A 67 1.76 -39.61 -7.22
CA VAL A 67 2.79 -39.15 -6.29
C VAL A 67 3.82 -40.25 -6.13
N PHE A 68 5.10 -39.87 -6.18
CA PHE A 68 6.22 -40.75 -5.87
C PHE A 68 7.01 -40.11 -4.76
N PHE A 69 7.42 -40.88 -3.75
CA PHE A 69 8.10 -40.29 -2.61
C PHE A 69 9.27 -41.11 -2.13
N VAL A 70 10.28 -40.44 -1.56
CA VAL A 70 11.32 -41.04 -0.74
C VAL A 70 11.51 -40.13 0.47
N VAL A 71 11.08 -40.60 1.64
CA VAL A 71 11.00 -39.80 2.86
C VAL A 71 11.73 -40.47 4.01
N ALA A 72 12.10 -39.70 5.03
CA ALA A 72 12.96 -40.17 6.12
C ALA A 72 12.19 -40.88 7.24
N ASP A 73 10.88 -40.71 7.32
CA ASP A 73 10.07 -41.17 8.46
C ASP A 73 8.66 -41.67 8.06
N PRO A 74 8.11 -42.63 8.82
CA PRO A 74 6.81 -43.22 8.53
C PRO A 74 5.62 -42.27 8.76
N ALA A 75 5.76 -41.23 9.58
CA ALA A 75 4.68 -40.26 9.78
C ALA A 75 4.46 -39.40 8.52
N THR A 76 5.55 -38.99 7.86
CA THR A 76 5.51 -38.34 6.55
C THR A 76 4.91 -39.24 5.47
N GLU A 77 5.27 -40.54 5.45
CA GLU A 77 4.68 -41.52 4.54
C GLU A 77 3.16 -41.60 4.73
N ALA A 78 2.70 -41.79 5.98
CA ALA A 78 1.27 -41.86 6.31
C ALA A 78 0.53 -40.57 5.88
N PHE A 79 1.16 -39.41 6.07
CA PHE A 79 0.60 -38.14 5.65
C PHE A 79 0.46 -38.04 4.13
N ILE A 80 1.48 -38.43 3.36
CA ILE A 80 1.42 -38.44 1.89
C ILE A 80 0.27 -39.32 1.40
N TYR A 81 0.12 -40.53 1.95
CA TYR A 81 -1.02 -41.40 1.63
C TYR A 81 -2.38 -40.78 1.98
N SER A 82 -2.46 -40.05 3.10
CA SER A 82 -3.68 -39.34 3.49
C SER A 82 -4.07 -38.23 2.51
N LYS A 83 -3.09 -37.60 1.87
CA LYS A 83 -3.29 -36.53 0.89
C LYS A 83 -3.52 -37.03 -0.53
N ASN A 84 -2.88 -38.13 -0.90
CA ASN A 84 -3.05 -38.76 -2.20
C ASN A 84 -2.89 -40.28 -2.11
N LYS A 85 -3.96 -41.03 -2.41
CA LYS A 85 -3.94 -42.50 -2.37
C LYS A 85 -3.12 -43.12 -3.51
N ASN A 86 -2.90 -42.38 -4.60
CA ASN A 86 -2.09 -42.81 -5.74
C ASN A 86 -0.61 -42.49 -5.53
N SER A 87 -0.11 -42.81 -4.33
CA SER A 87 1.26 -42.57 -3.91
C SER A 87 2.08 -43.86 -3.94
N VAL A 88 3.36 -43.76 -4.31
CA VAL A 88 4.27 -44.91 -4.38
C VAL A 88 5.59 -44.56 -3.71
N ASP A 89 5.96 -45.36 -2.71
CA ASP A 89 7.28 -45.31 -2.11
C ASP A 89 8.36 -45.74 -3.13
N LEU A 90 9.37 -44.89 -3.27
CA LEU A 90 10.58 -45.09 -4.07
C LEU A 90 11.71 -45.70 -3.25
N TYR A 91 11.67 -45.66 -1.90
CA TYR A 91 12.71 -46.20 -1.03
C TYR A 91 12.96 -47.69 -1.29
N LYS A 92 11.92 -48.44 -1.69
CA LYS A 92 12.01 -49.83 -2.17
C LYS A 92 13.02 -50.11 -3.30
N PHE A 93 13.50 -49.08 -4.00
CA PHE A 93 14.53 -49.27 -5.02
C PHE A 93 15.94 -49.35 -4.42
N TYR A 94 16.19 -48.99 -3.16
CA TYR A 94 17.50 -49.22 -2.55
C TYR A 94 17.81 -50.70 -2.33
N ASP A 95 19.09 -51.08 -2.47
CA ASP A 95 19.59 -52.43 -2.20
C ASP A 95 21.07 -52.36 -1.83
N ASP A 96 21.50 -53.15 -0.83
CA ASP A 96 22.88 -53.17 -0.31
C ASP A 96 23.93 -53.60 -1.35
N LYS A 97 23.54 -54.38 -2.36
CA LYS A 97 24.45 -54.91 -3.39
C LYS A 97 24.36 -54.17 -4.71
N LYS A 98 23.54 -53.11 -4.77
CA LYS A 98 23.31 -52.36 -6.00
C LYS A 98 24.05 -51.03 -5.98
N PRO A 99 24.69 -50.62 -7.09
CA PRO A 99 25.22 -49.28 -7.21
C PRO A 99 24.14 -48.23 -6.93
N ARG A 100 24.47 -47.27 -6.06
CA ARG A 100 23.53 -46.22 -5.62
C ARG A 100 23.02 -45.38 -6.81
N MET A 101 23.86 -45.15 -7.81
CA MET A 101 23.48 -44.42 -9.02
C MET A 101 22.37 -45.14 -9.82
N ASP A 102 22.37 -46.48 -9.86
CA ASP A 102 21.34 -47.24 -10.56
C ASP A 102 19.97 -47.04 -9.90
N THR A 103 19.93 -46.99 -8.56
CA THR A 103 18.72 -46.61 -7.81
C THR A 103 18.21 -45.26 -8.26
N TYR A 104 19.09 -44.26 -8.37
CA TYR A 104 18.69 -42.91 -8.73
C TYR A 104 18.15 -42.79 -10.15
N ILE A 105 18.76 -43.53 -11.09
CA ILE A 105 18.27 -43.63 -12.46
C ILE A 105 16.88 -44.26 -12.48
N GLN A 106 16.66 -45.34 -11.74
CA GLN A 106 15.38 -46.03 -11.65
C GLN A 106 14.28 -45.15 -11.03
N MET A 107 14.58 -44.45 -9.94
CA MET A 107 13.64 -43.51 -9.30
C MET A 107 13.18 -42.43 -10.27
N ALA A 108 14.12 -41.80 -10.98
CA ALA A 108 13.81 -40.79 -11.99
C ALA A 108 12.96 -41.36 -13.14
N GLU A 109 13.36 -42.50 -13.69
CA GLU A 109 12.67 -43.15 -14.81
C GLU A 109 11.25 -43.59 -14.45
N VAL A 110 11.00 -44.07 -13.23
CA VAL A 110 9.65 -44.46 -12.79
C VAL A 110 8.69 -43.26 -12.76
N MET A 111 9.16 -42.09 -12.29
CA MET A 111 8.39 -40.85 -12.37
C MET A 111 8.13 -40.44 -13.84
N LEU A 112 9.16 -40.51 -14.69
CA LEU A 112 9.08 -40.14 -16.11
C LEU A 112 8.13 -41.05 -16.89
N ARG A 113 8.03 -42.34 -16.56
CA ARG A 113 7.10 -43.28 -17.21
C ARG A 113 5.64 -42.88 -17.00
N GLU A 114 5.26 -42.45 -15.80
CA GLU A 114 3.90 -41.94 -15.57
C GLU A 114 3.71 -40.56 -16.20
N LEU A 115 4.74 -39.70 -16.19
CA LEU A 115 4.69 -38.40 -16.87
C LEU A 115 4.39 -38.54 -18.37
N ARG A 116 5.06 -39.47 -19.04
CA ARG A 116 4.89 -39.76 -20.48
C ARG A 116 3.49 -40.32 -20.83
N LYS A 117 2.75 -40.83 -19.85
CA LYS A 117 1.34 -41.24 -20.00
C LYS A 117 0.36 -40.05 -19.90
N GLY A 118 0.87 -38.83 -19.69
CA GLY A 118 0.06 -37.60 -19.59
C GLY A 118 -0.36 -37.22 -18.17
N TYR A 119 0.14 -37.92 -17.15
CA TYR A 119 -0.21 -37.66 -15.75
C TYR A 119 0.50 -36.41 -15.20
N SER A 120 -0.17 -35.73 -14.27
CA SER A 120 0.45 -34.79 -13.34
C SER A 120 1.16 -35.59 -12.24
N VAL A 121 2.49 -35.61 -12.29
CA VAL A 121 3.37 -36.36 -11.39
C VAL A 121 3.98 -35.41 -10.36
N VAL A 122 3.96 -35.82 -9.09
CA VAL A 122 4.71 -35.15 -8.02
C VAL A 122 5.75 -36.09 -7.43
N GLY A 123 7.00 -35.64 -7.35
CA GLY A 123 8.07 -36.30 -6.59
C GLY A 123 8.26 -35.63 -5.23
N VAL A 124 8.16 -36.36 -4.13
CA VAL A 124 8.35 -35.86 -2.76
C VAL A 124 9.65 -36.42 -2.18
N ILE A 125 10.57 -35.56 -1.78
CA ILE A 125 11.86 -35.95 -1.22
C ILE A 125 12.02 -35.38 0.19
N TYR A 126 12.60 -36.13 1.13
CA TYR A 126 12.97 -35.54 2.42
C TYR A 126 13.98 -34.39 2.27
N GLY A 127 13.87 -33.42 3.16
CA GLY A 127 14.69 -32.21 3.11
C GLY A 127 14.34 -31.26 1.97
N HIS A 128 15.36 -30.59 1.42
CA HIS A 128 15.25 -29.78 0.22
C HIS A 128 15.44 -30.66 -1.03
N PRO A 129 14.52 -30.66 -2.00
CA PRO A 129 14.52 -31.62 -3.12
C PRO A 129 15.67 -31.43 -4.11
N GLY A 130 16.42 -30.35 -3.98
CA GLY A 130 17.62 -30.02 -4.76
C GLY A 130 18.96 -30.25 -4.06
N VAL A 131 18.96 -30.59 -2.76
CA VAL A 131 20.19 -30.74 -1.96
C VAL A 131 20.46 -32.23 -1.77
N PHE A 132 21.55 -32.75 -2.36
CA PHE A 132 21.91 -34.19 -2.37
C PHE A 132 20.92 -35.14 -3.07
N VAL A 133 20.14 -34.66 -4.04
CA VAL A 133 19.11 -35.50 -4.70
C VAL A 133 19.30 -35.57 -6.22
N THR A 134 20.08 -36.54 -6.69
CA THR A 134 20.23 -36.82 -8.13
C THR A 134 18.91 -37.18 -8.83
N PRO A 135 18.00 -38.00 -8.26
CA PRO A 135 16.74 -38.35 -8.92
C PRO A 135 15.89 -37.14 -9.34
N SER A 136 15.81 -36.12 -8.48
CA SER A 136 15.06 -34.88 -8.73
C SER A 136 15.59 -34.11 -9.93
N HIS A 137 16.89 -33.81 -9.90
CA HIS A 137 17.56 -33.06 -10.97
C HIS A 137 17.48 -33.81 -12.30
N ARG A 138 17.73 -35.12 -12.27
CA ARG A 138 17.64 -35.99 -13.45
C ARG A 138 16.24 -36.00 -14.05
N ALA A 139 15.21 -36.22 -13.24
CA ALA A 139 13.83 -36.28 -13.72
C ALA A 139 13.38 -34.95 -14.33
N ILE A 140 13.76 -33.81 -13.72
CA ILE A 140 13.44 -32.49 -14.27
C ILE A 140 14.15 -32.23 -15.59
N SER A 141 15.45 -32.55 -15.68
CA SER A 141 16.22 -32.35 -16.92
C SER A 141 15.59 -33.13 -18.08
N ILE A 142 15.40 -34.44 -17.90
CA ILE A 142 14.83 -35.30 -18.95
C ILE A 142 13.40 -34.87 -19.30
N ALA A 143 12.57 -34.53 -18.31
CA ALA A 143 11.22 -34.05 -18.57
C ALA A 143 11.20 -32.79 -19.43
N ARG A 144 12.11 -31.82 -19.18
CA ARG A 144 12.22 -30.59 -19.97
C ARG A 144 12.75 -30.87 -21.38
N ASP A 145 13.75 -31.73 -21.51
CA ASP A 145 14.31 -32.13 -22.81
C ASP A 145 13.24 -32.84 -23.68
N GLU A 146 12.34 -33.59 -23.06
CA GLU A 146 11.18 -34.22 -23.72
C GLU A 146 10.00 -33.26 -23.96
N GLY A 147 10.10 -31.99 -23.55
CA GLY A 147 9.07 -30.95 -23.77
C GLY A 147 7.95 -30.91 -22.72
N TYR A 148 8.08 -31.62 -21.60
CA TYR A 148 7.13 -31.55 -20.49
C TYR A 148 7.40 -30.34 -19.57
N SER A 149 6.34 -29.84 -18.95
CA SER A 149 6.47 -28.86 -17.88
C SER A 149 7.04 -29.53 -16.63
N ALA A 150 8.25 -29.12 -16.22
CA ALA A 150 8.88 -29.62 -14.99
C ALA A 150 9.49 -28.49 -14.15
N LYS A 151 9.25 -28.54 -12.83
CA LYS A 151 9.81 -27.58 -11.86
C LYS A 151 10.13 -28.24 -10.52
N MET A 152 11.07 -27.63 -9.81
CA MET A 152 11.37 -27.92 -8.40
C MET A 152 10.82 -26.79 -7.54
N LEU A 153 10.21 -27.12 -6.41
CA LEU A 153 9.86 -26.15 -5.37
C LEU A 153 10.89 -26.18 -4.25
N PRO A 154 11.13 -25.05 -3.55
CA PRO A 154 11.98 -25.05 -2.36
C PRO A 154 11.39 -25.92 -1.24
N GLY A 155 12.24 -26.36 -0.33
CA GLY A 155 11.88 -27.11 0.89
C GLY A 155 12.95 -26.93 1.97
N VAL A 156 12.66 -27.31 3.21
CA VAL A 156 13.59 -27.10 4.34
C VAL A 156 14.67 -28.19 4.35
N SER A 157 15.95 -27.81 4.23
CA SER A 157 17.10 -28.72 4.26
C SER A 157 17.61 -28.98 5.68
N ALA A 158 18.56 -29.91 5.82
CA ALA A 158 19.27 -30.10 7.10
C ALA A 158 20.08 -28.86 7.52
N GLU A 159 20.57 -28.07 6.56
CA GLU A 159 21.32 -26.83 6.82
C GLU A 159 20.39 -25.70 7.28
N ASP A 160 19.19 -25.59 6.71
CA ASP A 160 18.18 -24.62 7.19
C ASP A 160 17.80 -24.90 8.65
N ASN A 161 17.65 -26.18 9.00
CA ASN A 161 17.42 -26.59 10.39
C ASN A 161 18.65 -26.29 11.27
N LEU A 162 19.86 -26.55 10.79
CA LEU A 162 21.11 -26.25 11.50
C LEU A 162 21.21 -24.77 11.87
N PHE A 163 20.90 -23.86 10.94
CA PHE A 163 20.91 -22.43 11.21
C PHE A 163 19.89 -22.03 12.28
N ALA A 164 18.68 -22.60 12.25
CA ALA A 164 17.65 -22.32 13.23
C ALA A 164 17.97 -22.91 14.63
N ASP A 165 18.41 -24.17 14.66
CA ASP A 165 18.63 -24.93 15.90
C ASP A 165 19.91 -24.51 16.64
N ILE A 166 20.99 -24.26 15.90
CA ILE A 166 22.24 -23.72 16.47
C ILE A 166 22.11 -22.19 16.66
N GLY A 167 21.28 -21.53 15.86
CA GLY A 167 20.99 -20.09 15.94
C GLY A 167 22.03 -19.20 15.25
N ILE A 168 22.78 -19.73 14.28
CA ILE A 168 23.82 -19.00 13.54
C ILE A 168 23.24 -18.26 12.32
N ASP A 169 23.80 -17.09 12.01
CA ASP A 169 23.52 -16.37 10.77
C ASP A 169 24.62 -16.65 9.73
N PRO A 170 24.33 -17.35 8.62
CA PRO A 170 25.33 -17.67 7.61
C PRO A 170 25.85 -16.43 6.87
N SER A 171 25.17 -15.28 6.94
CA SER A 171 25.62 -14.03 6.32
C SER A 171 26.73 -13.32 7.12
N ARG A 172 26.97 -13.72 8.37
CA ARG A 172 27.90 -13.06 9.29
C ARG A 172 28.81 -14.07 10.00
N PRO A 173 30.10 -14.16 9.66
CA PRO A 173 30.86 -13.40 8.65
C PRO A 173 30.86 -14.03 7.25
N GLY A 174 29.94 -14.96 6.99
CA GLY A 174 29.92 -15.81 5.79
C GLY A 174 29.96 -17.30 6.16
N CYS A 175 29.51 -18.15 5.25
CA CYS A 175 29.42 -19.60 5.46
C CYS A 175 29.92 -20.37 4.23
N LEU A 176 30.78 -21.36 4.48
CA LEU A 176 31.20 -22.36 3.52
C LEU A 176 30.45 -23.65 3.76
N THR A 177 29.88 -24.22 2.71
CA THR A 177 29.14 -25.47 2.81
C THR A 177 29.71 -26.45 1.81
N TYR A 178 30.22 -27.58 2.30
CA TYR A 178 30.83 -28.62 1.48
C TYR A 178 30.30 -30.01 1.83
N GLU A 179 30.35 -30.90 0.84
CA GLU A 179 30.32 -32.35 1.09
C GLU A 179 31.72 -32.80 1.52
N ALA A 180 31.81 -33.63 2.56
CA ALA A 180 33.08 -33.99 3.17
C ALA A 180 34.05 -34.72 2.22
N THR A 181 33.56 -35.59 1.34
CA THR A 181 34.37 -36.27 0.33
C THR A 181 34.87 -35.30 -0.74
N ASP A 182 34.01 -34.39 -1.24
CA ASP A 182 34.35 -33.35 -2.21
C ASP A 182 35.41 -32.39 -1.66
N LEU A 183 35.27 -31.99 -0.39
CA LEU A 183 36.25 -31.20 0.34
C LEU A 183 37.65 -31.81 0.22
N LEU A 184 37.75 -33.12 0.50
CA LEU A 184 39.01 -33.87 0.50
C LEU A 184 39.52 -34.12 -0.93
N LEU A 185 38.69 -34.63 -1.83
CA LEU A 185 39.09 -34.98 -3.20
C LEU A 185 39.53 -33.79 -4.04
N ARG A 186 38.95 -32.60 -3.79
CA ARG A 186 39.28 -31.37 -4.53
C ARG A 186 40.18 -30.43 -3.72
N ASN A 187 40.63 -30.83 -2.54
CA ASN A 187 41.41 -30.01 -1.63
C ASN A 187 40.83 -28.59 -1.49
N ARG A 188 39.52 -28.51 -1.23
CA ARG A 188 38.80 -27.22 -1.19
C ARG A 188 39.42 -26.30 -0.14
N THR A 189 39.46 -25.00 -0.47
CA THR A 189 39.94 -23.96 0.44
C THR A 189 38.97 -23.84 1.62
N LEU A 190 39.54 -23.97 2.82
CA LEU A 190 38.86 -23.68 4.08
C LEU A 190 39.24 -22.25 4.49
N VAL A 191 38.25 -21.47 4.91
CA VAL A 191 38.43 -20.09 5.37
C VAL A 191 38.12 -20.08 6.87
N PRO A 192 39.14 -20.07 7.76
CA PRO A 192 38.92 -20.15 9.21
C PRO A 192 38.16 -18.95 9.78
N SER A 193 38.01 -17.87 9.01
CA SER A 193 37.23 -16.71 9.40
C SER A 193 35.76 -16.75 8.97
N SER A 194 35.29 -17.88 8.44
CA SER A 194 33.90 -18.11 8.06
C SER A 194 33.34 -19.34 8.77
N HIS A 195 32.01 -19.40 8.87
CA HIS A 195 31.31 -20.62 9.28
C HIS A 195 31.63 -21.74 8.29
N LEU A 196 31.70 -22.98 8.77
CA LEU A 196 31.86 -24.15 7.92
C LEU A 196 30.80 -25.19 8.26
N VAL A 197 29.99 -25.57 7.26
CA VAL A 197 29.05 -26.68 7.31
C VAL A 197 29.58 -27.82 6.44
N LEU A 198 29.74 -29.00 7.01
CA LEU A 198 30.18 -30.21 6.33
C LEU A 198 29.11 -31.29 6.36
N PHE A 199 28.60 -31.63 5.19
CA PHE A 199 27.66 -32.73 5.02
C PHE A 199 28.36 -34.08 4.86
N GLN A 200 27.64 -35.16 5.16
CA GLN A 200 28.04 -36.54 4.87
C GLN A 200 29.36 -36.98 5.55
N VAL A 201 29.65 -36.41 6.73
CA VAL A 201 30.87 -36.73 7.49
C VAL A 201 30.93 -38.20 7.94
N GLY A 202 29.79 -38.88 8.05
CA GLY A 202 29.72 -40.31 8.41
C GLY A 202 29.78 -41.28 7.23
N CYS A 203 30.05 -40.82 6.00
CA CYS A 203 30.16 -41.71 4.83
C CYS A 203 31.22 -41.25 3.81
N ILE A 204 32.33 -40.71 4.31
CA ILE A 204 33.43 -40.16 3.51
C ILE A 204 34.03 -41.21 2.56
N GLY A 205 34.06 -40.89 1.27
CA GLY A 205 34.66 -41.75 0.23
C GLY A 205 33.81 -42.97 -0.14
N LEU A 206 32.56 -43.06 0.31
CA LEU A 206 31.68 -44.21 0.08
C LEU A 206 30.55 -43.85 -0.91
N SER A 207 30.48 -44.60 -2.00
CA SER A 207 29.49 -44.41 -3.07
C SER A 207 28.34 -45.44 -3.03
N ASP A 208 28.48 -46.50 -2.24
CA ASP A 208 27.48 -47.57 -2.07
C ASP A 208 26.40 -47.19 -1.05
N PHE A 209 25.22 -47.81 -1.10
CA PHE A 209 24.18 -47.66 -0.08
C PHE A 209 24.18 -48.88 0.85
N ARG A 210 23.97 -48.67 2.15
CA ARG A 210 23.84 -49.75 3.15
C ARG A 210 22.73 -49.45 4.14
N PHE A 211 21.75 -50.35 4.26
CA PHE A 211 20.67 -50.21 5.25
C PHE A 211 21.17 -50.15 6.69
N LYS A 212 22.31 -50.80 6.98
CA LYS A 212 22.94 -50.80 8.32
C LYS A 212 23.78 -49.56 8.63
N GLY A 213 23.97 -48.65 7.68
CA GLY A 213 24.91 -47.53 7.81
C GLY A 213 26.37 -47.89 7.50
N PHE A 214 27.31 -47.06 7.97
CA PHE A 214 28.73 -47.13 7.65
C PHE A 214 29.61 -47.07 8.91
N ASP A 215 30.78 -47.71 8.86
CA ASP A 215 31.71 -47.83 10.00
C ASP A 215 32.77 -46.69 10.08
N ASN A 216 32.56 -45.55 9.41
CA ASN A 216 33.44 -44.37 9.46
C ASN A 216 34.93 -44.65 9.15
N ILE A 217 35.21 -45.57 8.22
CA ILE A 217 36.57 -46.07 7.92
C ILE A 217 37.57 -44.97 7.47
N ASN A 218 37.09 -43.93 6.78
CA ASN A 218 37.93 -42.85 6.24
C ASN A 218 37.86 -41.56 7.08
N PHE A 219 37.21 -41.61 8.25
CA PHE A 219 36.90 -40.42 9.03
C PHE A 219 38.13 -39.65 9.51
N ASP A 220 39.22 -40.37 9.82
CA ASP A 220 40.44 -39.74 10.33
C ASP A 220 41.11 -38.84 9.26
N VAL A 221 40.90 -39.12 7.98
CA VAL A 221 41.39 -38.28 6.87
C VAL A 221 40.72 -36.89 6.89
N LEU A 222 39.43 -36.82 7.27
CA LEU A 222 38.75 -35.55 7.47
C LEU A 222 39.31 -34.82 8.69
N LEU A 223 39.51 -35.54 9.81
CA LEU A 223 40.06 -34.95 11.02
C LEU A 223 41.46 -34.36 10.77
N ASP A 224 42.35 -35.08 10.08
CA ASP A 224 43.68 -34.60 9.71
C ASP A 224 43.60 -33.28 8.91
N ARG A 225 42.65 -33.19 7.95
CA ARG A 225 42.43 -31.97 7.16
C ARG A 225 41.91 -30.81 8.01
N LEU A 226 41.02 -31.07 8.96
CA LEU A 226 40.48 -30.05 9.85
C LEU A 226 41.53 -29.58 10.86
N GLU A 227 42.31 -30.48 11.46
CA GLU A 227 43.41 -30.15 12.38
C GLU A 227 44.47 -29.29 11.70
N GLN A 228 44.79 -29.55 10.43
CA GLN A 228 45.75 -28.76 9.66
C GLN A 228 45.38 -27.27 9.59
N VAL A 229 44.08 -26.96 9.58
CA VAL A 229 43.57 -25.59 9.36
C VAL A 229 43.13 -24.94 10.68
N TYR A 230 42.40 -25.68 11.51
CA TYR A 230 41.78 -25.16 12.72
C TYR A 230 42.59 -25.48 13.98
N GLY A 231 43.45 -26.50 13.96
CA GLY A 231 44.14 -27.04 15.14
C GLY A 231 43.28 -28.05 15.91
N PRO A 232 43.89 -28.89 16.76
CA PRO A 232 43.22 -30.03 17.41
C PRO A 232 42.13 -29.61 18.42
N ASP A 233 42.30 -28.46 19.07
CA ASP A 233 41.42 -28.02 20.16
C ASP A 233 40.25 -27.13 19.66
N HIS A 234 40.13 -26.91 18.35
CA HIS A 234 39.02 -26.11 17.80
C HIS A 234 37.70 -26.85 17.94
N ALA A 235 36.63 -26.11 18.24
CA ALA A 235 35.31 -26.67 18.45
C ALA A 235 34.66 -27.14 17.14
N VAL A 236 33.93 -28.25 17.24
CA VAL A 236 33.08 -28.84 16.21
C VAL A 236 31.74 -29.17 16.85
N ILE A 237 30.66 -28.80 16.19
CA ILE A 237 29.32 -29.24 16.55
C ILE A 237 28.93 -30.41 15.64
N HIS A 238 28.67 -31.57 16.24
CA HIS A 238 27.98 -32.67 15.59
C HIS A 238 26.47 -32.41 15.66
N TYR A 239 25.90 -32.13 14.50
CA TYR A 239 24.49 -31.78 14.34
C TYR A 239 23.71 -32.90 13.64
N MET A 240 22.52 -33.20 14.17
CA MET A 240 21.48 -33.98 13.48
C MET A 240 20.12 -33.36 13.77
N ALA A 241 19.43 -32.92 12.74
CA ALA A 241 18.07 -32.38 12.86
C ALA A 241 17.09 -33.45 13.37
N ALA A 242 16.09 -33.02 14.16
CA ALA A 242 14.98 -33.87 14.55
C ALA A 242 14.21 -34.36 13.30
N VAL A 243 14.02 -35.67 13.18
CA VAL A 243 13.35 -36.30 12.02
C VAL A 243 11.90 -36.67 12.33
N LEU A 244 11.64 -37.17 13.54
CA LEU A 244 10.29 -37.52 14.02
C LEU A 244 9.70 -36.40 14.89
N PRO A 245 8.36 -36.26 14.96
CA PRO A 245 7.71 -35.21 15.76
C PRO A 245 8.11 -35.18 17.25
N GLN A 246 8.38 -36.35 17.84
CA GLN A 246 8.80 -36.48 19.24
C GLN A 246 10.32 -36.53 19.43
N SER A 247 11.10 -36.57 18.34
CA SER A 247 12.56 -36.63 18.43
C SER A 247 13.14 -35.24 18.70
N THR A 248 14.30 -35.20 19.37
CA THR A 248 15.04 -33.97 19.63
C THR A 248 16.20 -33.85 18.65
N THR A 249 16.54 -32.62 18.29
CA THR A 249 17.79 -32.30 17.57
C THR A 249 18.99 -32.73 18.41
N THR A 250 20.00 -33.34 17.77
CA THR A 250 21.31 -33.60 18.39
C THR A 250 22.24 -32.43 18.13
N ILE A 251 22.79 -31.85 19.20
CA ILE A 251 23.77 -30.76 19.16
C ILE A 251 24.90 -31.12 20.14
N ASP A 252 25.80 -32.00 19.71
CA ASP A 252 26.94 -32.43 20.52
C ASP A 252 28.16 -31.53 20.21
N ARG A 253 28.82 -31.00 21.26
CA ARG A 253 30.02 -30.16 21.12
C ARG A 253 31.25 -31.00 21.45
N TYR A 254 32.19 -31.01 20.51
CA TYR A 254 33.48 -31.67 20.65
C TYR A 254 34.60 -30.75 20.19
N THR A 255 35.83 -31.05 20.55
CA THR A 255 37.02 -30.58 19.84
C THR A 255 37.34 -31.52 18.67
N ILE A 256 38.10 -31.06 17.68
CA ILE A 256 38.53 -31.93 16.58
C ILE A 256 39.30 -33.16 17.10
N LYS A 257 40.12 -32.98 18.15
CA LYS A 257 40.85 -34.06 18.81
C LYS A 257 39.94 -35.09 19.48
N GLU A 258 38.87 -34.66 20.16
CA GLU A 258 37.92 -35.56 20.83
C GLU A 258 37.17 -36.45 19.83
N LEU A 259 36.95 -36.00 18.60
CA LEU A 259 36.34 -36.81 17.55
C LEU A 259 37.16 -38.07 17.19
N ARG A 260 38.42 -38.16 17.60
CA ARG A 260 39.26 -39.37 17.46
C ARG A 260 38.93 -40.46 18.47
N ASP A 261 38.20 -40.15 19.55
CA ASP A 261 37.73 -41.16 20.51
C ASP A 261 36.81 -42.17 19.79
N PRO A 262 37.12 -43.49 19.80
CA PRO A 262 36.27 -44.50 19.19
C PRO A 262 34.81 -44.49 19.66
N VAL A 263 34.52 -44.04 20.89
CA VAL A 263 33.16 -43.91 21.43
C VAL A 263 32.42 -42.76 20.76
N ILE A 264 33.07 -41.61 20.57
CA ILE A 264 32.49 -40.45 19.89
C ILE A 264 32.36 -40.74 18.39
N LYS A 265 33.40 -41.31 17.77
CA LYS A 265 33.41 -41.70 16.34
C LYS A 265 32.26 -42.63 15.96
N LYS A 266 31.81 -43.50 16.87
CA LYS A 266 30.63 -44.39 16.67
C LYS A 266 29.28 -43.65 16.68
N ARG A 267 29.21 -42.44 17.24
CA ARG A 267 28.00 -41.60 17.23
C ARG A 267 27.81 -40.86 15.91
N ILE A 268 28.87 -40.74 15.11
CA ILE A 268 28.82 -40.09 13.81
C ILE A 268 28.18 -41.06 12.81
N THR A 269 27.11 -40.64 12.14
CA THR A 269 26.33 -41.47 11.22
C THR A 269 26.24 -40.81 9.84
N ALA A 270 25.64 -41.50 8.86
CA ALA A 270 25.45 -40.98 7.51
C ALA A 270 24.61 -39.69 7.44
N ILE A 271 23.82 -39.38 8.48
CA ILE A 271 22.99 -38.17 8.57
C ILE A 271 23.64 -37.06 9.41
N SER A 272 24.81 -37.32 10.01
CA SER A 272 25.57 -36.32 10.75
C SER A 272 26.01 -35.18 9.82
N THR A 273 25.85 -33.96 10.30
CA THR A 273 26.41 -32.74 9.70
C THR A 273 27.34 -32.11 10.73
N PHE A 274 28.52 -31.67 10.31
CA PHE A 274 29.42 -30.91 11.18
C PHE A 274 29.29 -29.43 10.91
N TYR A 275 29.23 -28.66 11.99
CA TYR A 275 29.40 -27.22 11.96
C TYR A 275 30.67 -26.84 12.72
N LEU A 276 31.52 -26.04 12.10
CA LEU A 276 32.67 -25.42 12.76
C LEU A 276 32.46 -23.90 12.78
N PRO A 277 32.48 -23.27 13.96
CA PRO A 277 32.44 -21.82 14.04
C PRO A 277 33.73 -21.21 13.48
N PRO A 278 33.69 -19.92 13.09
CA PRO A 278 34.88 -19.16 12.74
C PRO A 278 35.89 -19.22 13.89
N LYS A 279 37.16 -19.45 13.54
CA LYS A 279 38.30 -19.41 14.45
C LYS A 279 38.75 -17.98 14.76
N ALA A 280 38.56 -17.06 13.83
CA ALA A 280 38.93 -15.64 13.96
C ALA A 280 38.03 -14.77 13.08
N LEU A 281 37.94 -13.46 13.34
CA LEU A 281 37.40 -12.54 12.35
C LEU A 281 38.47 -12.21 11.31
N SER A 282 38.04 -12.05 10.05
CA SER A 282 38.87 -11.38 9.06
C SER A 282 39.05 -9.91 9.45
N PRO A 283 40.26 -9.34 9.35
CA PRO A 283 40.48 -7.92 9.58
C PRO A 283 39.71 -7.08 8.54
N LEU A 284 39.34 -5.86 8.92
CA LEU A 284 38.72 -4.89 8.02
C LEU A 284 39.64 -4.62 6.82
N HIS A 285 39.08 -4.67 5.61
CA HIS A 285 39.81 -4.24 4.41
C HIS A 285 39.72 -2.71 4.25
N GLU A 286 40.68 -1.99 4.82
CA GLU A 286 40.67 -0.52 4.95
C GLU A 286 40.45 0.22 3.63
N GLU A 287 41.11 -0.21 2.55
CA GLU A 287 40.97 0.42 1.24
C GLU A 287 39.53 0.33 0.72
N SER A 288 38.87 -0.81 0.92
CA SER A 288 37.45 -0.98 0.56
C SER A 288 36.56 -0.14 1.45
N ALA A 289 36.83 -0.09 2.75
CA ALA A 289 36.06 0.72 3.69
C ALA A 289 36.14 2.22 3.32
N ALA A 290 37.32 2.71 2.95
CA ALA A 290 37.53 4.07 2.48
C ALA A 290 36.78 4.35 1.16
N LYS A 291 36.87 3.45 0.17
CA LYS A 291 36.14 3.56 -1.11
C LYS A 291 34.61 3.54 -0.94
N LEU A 292 34.11 2.87 0.09
CA LEU A 292 32.68 2.84 0.43
C LEU A 292 32.24 4.04 1.29
N GLY A 293 33.14 4.95 1.64
CA GLY A 293 32.84 6.10 2.50
C GLY A 293 32.57 5.72 3.97
N LEU A 294 32.97 4.52 4.39
CA LEU A 294 32.74 4.02 5.76
C LEU A 294 33.86 4.44 6.73
N MET A 295 35.00 4.89 6.22
CA MET A 295 36.09 5.49 7.00
C MET A 295 35.83 7.01 7.11
N LYS A 296 35.09 7.45 8.14
CA LYS A 296 34.98 8.87 8.47
C LYS A 296 36.24 9.33 9.23
N ALA A 297 36.60 10.60 9.09
CA ALA A 297 37.68 11.19 9.89
C ALA A 297 37.36 11.03 11.40
N GLY A 298 38.34 10.59 12.18
CA GLY A 298 38.19 10.36 13.63
C GLY A 298 37.72 8.96 14.05
N TYR A 299 37.24 8.12 13.13
CA TYR A 299 36.85 6.75 13.46
C TYR A 299 38.09 5.89 13.71
N LYS A 300 38.21 5.31 14.91
CA LYS A 300 39.22 4.29 15.21
C LYS A 300 38.70 2.93 14.77
N ILE A 301 39.52 2.16 14.05
CA ILE A 301 39.26 0.74 13.83
C ILE A 301 39.32 0.07 15.20
N LEU A 302 38.17 -0.37 15.70
CA LEU A 302 38.12 -1.19 16.89
C LEU A 302 38.74 -2.55 16.52
N ASP A 303 39.69 -3.02 17.31
CA ASP A 303 40.07 -4.44 17.29
C ASP A 303 38.78 -5.26 17.51
N GLY A 304 38.65 -6.45 16.92
CA GLY A 304 37.48 -7.31 17.12
C GLY A 304 37.20 -7.60 18.59
N ALA A 305 38.22 -7.46 19.46
CA ALA A 305 38.09 -7.53 20.93
C ALA A 305 37.47 -6.27 21.59
N GLN A 306 37.50 -5.11 20.92
CA GLN A 306 36.96 -3.82 21.39
C GLN A 306 35.66 -3.40 20.72
N ALA A 307 35.14 -4.19 19.77
CA ALA A 307 33.82 -3.95 19.21
C ALA A 307 32.75 -4.03 20.34
N PRO A 308 31.78 -3.10 20.42
CA PRO A 308 30.77 -3.08 21.49
C PRO A 308 29.88 -4.33 21.50
N TYR A 309 29.83 -5.04 20.36
CA TYR A 309 29.31 -6.39 20.27
C TYR A 309 30.51 -7.31 20.13
N PRO A 310 30.61 -8.42 20.90
CA PRO A 310 31.63 -9.42 20.66
C PRO A 310 31.65 -9.78 19.15
N PRO A 311 32.78 -10.28 18.64
CA PRO A 311 32.87 -10.61 17.23
C PRO A 311 31.90 -11.73 16.81
N PHE A 312 31.41 -12.54 17.77
CA PHE A 312 30.52 -13.69 17.54
C PHE A 312 29.48 -14.03 18.66
N PRO A 313 28.69 -13.10 19.23
CA PRO A 313 27.73 -13.40 20.30
C PRO A 313 26.35 -13.79 19.75
N TRP A 314 26.27 -14.24 18.50
CA TRP A 314 25.00 -14.47 17.80
C TRP A 314 24.93 -15.92 17.32
N ALA A 315 24.64 -16.86 18.23
CA ALA A 315 24.48 -18.27 17.87
C ALA A 315 23.68 -19.06 18.92
N GLY A 316 22.37 -18.80 19.00
CA GLY A 316 21.40 -19.63 19.72
C GLY A 316 21.43 -19.55 21.25
N PRO A 317 20.52 -20.25 21.94
CA PRO A 317 20.37 -20.21 23.41
C PRO A 317 21.62 -20.63 24.20
N ASN A 318 22.64 -21.14 23.51
CA ASN A 318 23.87 -21.71 24.08
C ASN A 318 25.14 -20.90 23.76
N VAL A 319 25.00 -19.63 23.33
CA VAL A 319 26.10 -18.66 23.21
C VAL A 319 25.56 -17.29 23.70
N PRO A 320 26.28 -16.55 24.56
CA PRO A 320 25.79 -15.29 25.09
C PRO A 320 25.49 -14.32 23.96
N ILE A 321 24.26 -13.82 23.90
CA ILE A 321 23.88 -12.58 23.19
C ILE A 321 24.90 -11.50 23.58
N GLY A 322 25.14 -10.51 22.71
CA GLY A 322 25.91 -9.33 23.11
C GLY A 322 25.26 -8.64 24.33
N ILE A 323 25.64 -7.38 24.61
CA ILE A 323 24.93 -6.62 25.65
C ILE A 323 23.45 -6.51 25.24
N ALA A 324 22.57 -7.25 25.92
CA ALA A 324 21.15 -7.31 25.55
C ALA A 324 20.44 -5.96 25.73
N TYR A 325 20.89 -5.18 26.72
CA TYR A 325 20.40 -3.85 27.06
C TYR A 325 21.58 -2.92 27.37
N GLY A 326 22.40 -2.59 26.35
CA GLY A 326 23.41 -1.53 26.49
C GLY A 326 22.76 -0.15 26.51
N ARG A 327 23.55 0.90 26.79
CA ARG A 327 23.09 2.30 26.76
C ARG A 327 22.33 2.63 25.46
N ARG A 328 22.87 2.16 24.32
CA ARG A 328 22.27 2.35 22.99
C ARG A 328 20.93 1.61 22.86
N GLU A 329 20.85 0.36 23.28
CA GLU A 329 19.63 -0.45 23.22
C GLU A 329 18.53 0.14 24.12
N LEU A 330 18.88 0.57 25.35
CA LEU A 330 17.95 1.21 26.27
C LEU A 330 17.40 2.53 25.72
N ALA A 331 18.27 3.39 25.16
CA ALA A 331 17.84 4.62 24.51
C ALA A 331 16.91 4.36 23.30
N ALA A 332 17.13 3.28 22.56
CA ALA A 332 16.24 2.89 21.46
C ALA A 332 14.89 2.37 21.96
N VAL A 333 14.86 1.61 23.06
CA VAL A 333 13.62 1.12 23.70
C VAL A 333 12.80 2.27 24.25
N ALA A 334 13.41 3.24 24.92
CA ALA A 334 12.72 4.42 25.46
C ALA A 334 11.99 5.24 24.37
N LYS A 335 12.53 5.29 23.15
CA LYS A 335 11.91 5.96 21.99
C LYS A 335 10.64 5.25 21.46
N LEU A 336 10.30 4.05 21.94
CA LEU A 336 9.08 3.35 21.53
C LEU A 336 7.82 4.00 22.11
N ASP A 337 7.88 4.58 23.31
CA ASP A 337 6.72 5.17 23.98
C ASP A 337 6.17 6.39 23.25
N SER A 338 7.03 7.10 22.51
CA SER A 338 6.67 8.23 21.64
C SER A 338 6.60 7.88 20.15
N HIS A 339 6.73 6.60 19.77
CA HIS A 339 6.78 6.22 18.35
C HIS A 339 5.43 6.35 17.65
N VAL A 340 5.38 7.21 16.62
CA VAL A 340 4.27 7.29 15.67
C VAL A 340 4.69 6.68 14.33
N PRO A 341 3.87 5.80 13.70
CA PRO A 341 4.17 5.30 12.36
C PRO A 341 4.42 6.45 11.37
N PRO A 342 5.44 6.36 10.51
CA PRO A 342 5.80 7.46 9.62
C PRO A 342 4.68 7.70 8.58
N ALA A 343 4.54 8.94 8.11
CA ALA A 343 3.47 9.35 7.17
C ALA A 343 3.42 8.50 5.88
N ASN A 344 4.56 7.99 5.41
CA ASN A 344 4.63 7.12 4.23
C ASN A 344 4.33 5.63 4.52
N TYR A 345 4.04 5.25 5.76
CA TYR A 345 3.63 3.89 6.12
C TYR A 345 2.23 3.59 5.58
N LYS A 346 2.13 2.55 4.73
CA LYS A 346 0.86 2.11 4.15
C LYS A 346 0.46 0.78 4.76
N PRO A 347 -0.57 0.67 5.62
CA PRO A 347 -1.03 -0.59 6.18
C PRO A 347 -1.73 -1.47 5.12
N LEU A 348 -1.96 -2.76 5.42
CA LEU A 348 -2.74 -3.66 4.56
C LEU A 348 -4.22 -3.26 4.58
N ARG A 349 -4.76 -2.83 3.43
CA ARG A 349 -6.13 -2.32 3.28
C ARG A 349 -6.90 -2.87 2.08
N ALA A 350 -6.41 -3.95 1.49
CA ALA A 350 -7.12 -4.65 0.41
C ALA A 350 -8.50 -5.18 0.83
N SER A 351 -9.42 -5.30 -0.13
CA SER A 351 -10.71 -5.97 0.04
C SER A 351 -10.53 -7.44 0.45
N ASN A 352 -11.54 -8.01 1.11
CA ASN A 352 -11.53 -9.44 1.44
C ASN A 352 -11.44 -10.32 0.18
N ALA A 353 -12.02 -9.87 -0.94
CA ALA A 353 -11.90 -10.52 -2.23
C ALA A 353 -10.46 -10.53 -2.74
N MET A 354 -9.74 -9.41 -2.62
CA MET A 354 -8.33 -9.31 -3.02
C MET A 354 -7.45 -10.19 -2.12
N LYS A 355 -7.61 -10.12 -0.79
CA LYS A 355 -6.86 -10.95 0.17
C LYS A 355 -7.04 -12.44 -0.12
N SER A 356 -8.28 -12.91 -0.21
CA SER A 356 -8.61 -14.32 -0.50
C SER A 356 -8.13 -14.76 -1.88
N THR A 357 -8.21 -13.90 -2.89
CA THR A 357 -7.67 -14.16 -4.23
C THR A 357 -6.15 -14.36 -4.18
N MET A 358 -5.41 -13.48 -3.49
CA MET A 358 -3.96 -13.61 -3.38
C MET A 358 -3.53 -14.87 -2.63
N ILE A 359 -4.23 -15.23 -1.55
CA ILE A 359 -4.00 -16.49 -0.83
C ILE A 359 -4.23 -17.68 -1.77
N LYS A 360 -5.37 -17.70 -2.48
CA LYS A 360 -5.72 -18.76 -3.44
C LYS A 360 -4.67 -18.90 -4.54
N LEU A 361 -4.17 -17.79 -5.10
CA LEU A 361 -3.12 -17.84 -6.11
C LEU A 361 -1.79 -18.39 -5.58
N ALA A 362 -1.49 -18.22 -4.29
CA ALA A 362 -0.28 -18.74 -3.67
C ALA A 362 -0.38 -20.23 -3.30
N THR A 363 -1.58 -20.69 -2.94
CA THR A 363 -1.79 -22.05 -2.37
C THR A 363 -2.53 -23.01 -3.29
N ASP A 364 -3.17 -22.57 -4.37
CA ASP A 364 -3.85 -23.43 -5.36
C ASP A 364 -3.14 -23.41 -6.73
N PRO A 365 -2.37 -24.46 -7.07
CA PRO A 365 -1.68 -24.56 -8.35
C PRO A 365 -2.59 -24.49 -9.59
N LYS A 366 -3.85 -24.95 -9.50
CA LYS A 366 -4.81 -24.87 -10.61
C LYS A 366 -5.31 -23.44 -10.79
N ALA A 367 -5.66 -22.75 -9.70
CA ALA A 367 -6.06 -21.36 -9.75
C ALA A 367 -4.94 -20.46 -10.29
N PHE A 368 -3.70 -20.68 -9.82
CA PHE A 368 -2.53 -19.98 -10.35
C PHE A 368 -2.35 -20.24 -11.85
N ALA A 369 -2.44 -21.50 -12.30
CA ALA A 369 -2.31 -21.83 -13.71
C ALA A 369 -3.43 -21.20 -14.58
N GLN A 370 -4.65 -21.10 -14.08
CA GLN A 370 -5.76 -20.40 -14.75
C GLN A 370 -5.48 -18.90 -14.84
N TYR A 371 -5.03 -18.29 -13.75
CA TYR A 371 -4.66 -16.89 -13.70
C TYR A 371 -3.50 -16.58 -14.65
N SER A 372 -2.42 -17.36 -14.66
CA SER A 372 -1.29 -17.15 -15.57
C SER A 372 -1.68 -17.23 -17.05
N ARG A 373 -2.71 -18.02 -17.39
CA ARG A 373 -3.22 -18.11 -18.78
C ARG A 373 -4.10 -16.92 -19.15
N ASN A 374 -4.93 -16.46 -18.22
CA ASN A 374 -5.84 -15.34 -18.46
C ASN A 374 -6.12 -14.58 -17.15
N PRO A 375 -5.27 -13.59 -16.80
CA PRO A 375 -5.45 -12.80 -15.59
C PRO A 375 -6.79 -12.05 -15.58
N ALA A 376 -7.23 -11.57 -16.74
CA ALA A 376 -8.46 -10.81 -16.88
C ALA A 376 -9.72 -11.64 -16.60
N LEU A 377 -9.74 -12.92 -17.00
CA LEU A 377 -10.85 -13.81 -16.69
C LEU A 377 -11.05 -13.96 -15.19
N LEU A 378 -9.99 -14.29 -14.45
CA LEU A 378 -10.06 -14.42 -13.00
C LEU A 378 -10.50 -13.09 -12.38
N ALA A 379 -9.80 -12.00 -12.70
CA ALA A 379 -10.08 -10.69 -12.15
C ALA A 379 -11.53 -10.24 -12.40
N ASN A 380 -12.09 -10.48 -13.59
CA ASN A 380 -13.47 -10.12 -13.91
C ASN A 380 -14.50 -11.04 -13.23
N SER A 381 -14.15 -12.31 -13.04
CA SER A 381 -15.03 -13.30 -12.40
C SER A 381 -15.05 -13.23 -10.87
N THR A 382 -14.08 -12.56 -10.24
CA THR A 382 -14.01 -12.47 -8.78
C THR A 382 -14.96 -11.37 -8.25
N PRO A 383 -16.01 -11.74 -7.49
CA PRO A 383 -16.89 -10.77 -6.85
C PRO A 383 -16.18 -10.05 -5.70
N GLY A 384 -16.58 -8.81 -5.43
CA GLY A 384 -16.07 -8.01 -4.31
C GLY A 384 -14.72 -7.31 -4.52
N LEU A 385 -14.05 -7.51 -5.67
CA LEU A 385 -12.89 -6.69 -6.03
C LEU A 385 -13.31 -5.26 -6.36
N THR A 386 -12.57 -4.29 -5.81
CA THR A 386 -12.69 -2.89 -6.22
C THR A 386 -12.17 -2.70 -7.64
N THR A 387 -12.54 -1.59 -8.29
CA THR A 387 -12.06 -1.28 -9.66
C THR A 387 -10.52 -1.22 -9.75
N PRO A 388 -9.79 -0.54 -8.83
CA PRO A 388 -8.33 -0.55 -8.83
C PRO A 388 -7.74 -1.96 -8.64
N GLU A 389 -8.29 -2.77 -7.73
CA GLU A 389 -7.82 -4.14 -7.50
C GLU A 389 -8.02 -5.04 -8.71
N ARG A 390 -9.20 -4.95 -9.34
CA ARG A 390 -9.51 -5.68 -10.56
C ARG A 390 -8.52 -5.33 -11.66
N LYS A 391 -8.23 -4.04 -11.85
CA LYS A 391 -7.24 -3.57 -12.82
C LYS A 391 -5.84 -4.07 -12.46
N ALA A 392 -5.43 -4.00 -11.20
CA ALA A 392 -4.12 -4.49 -10.76
C ALA A 392 -3.94 -5.98 -11.07
N LEU A 393 -4.93 -6.81 -10.75
CA LEU A 393 -4.94 -8.24 -11.08
C LEU A 393 -4.96 -8.52 -12.59
N GLN A 394 -5.69 -7.72 -13.38
CA GLN A 394 -5.65 -7.84 -14.84
C GLN A 394 -4.25 -7.60 -15.40
N THR A 395 -3.50 -6.63 -14.85
CA THR A 395 -2.14 -6.33 -15.31
C THR A 395 -1.08 -7.31 -14.82
N GLY A 396 -1.31 -7.98 -13.69
CA GLY A 396 -0.30 -8.81 -13.03
C GLY A 396 0.93 -8.05 -12.50
N SER A 397 0.91 -6.71 -12.49
CA SER A 397 2.03 -5.90 -12.01
C SER A 397 2.19 -6.01 -10.49
N GLN A 398 3.36 -6.46 -10.04
CA GLN A 398 3.68 -6.57 -8.61
C GLN A 398 3.55 -5.22 -7.89
N GLY A 399 4.01 -4.13 -8.52
CA GLY A 399 3.93 -2.79 -7.96
C GLY A 399 2.48 -2.31 -7.80
N LEU A 400 1.63 -2.52 -8.82
CA LEU A 400 0.22 -2.15 -8.75
C LEU A 400 -0.54 -3.00 -7.72
N VAL A 401 -0.31 -4.32 -7.70
CA VAL A 401 -0.90 -5.23 -6.71
C VAL A 401 -0.51 -4.80 -5.29
N ARG A 402 0.77 -4.50 -5.05
CA ARG A 402 1.22 -3.98 -3.74
C ARG A 402 0.56 -2.65 -3.41
N SER A 403 0.46 -1.73 -4.37
CA SER A 403 -0.10 -0.40 -4.16
C SER A 403 -1.60 -0.44 -3.83
N VAL A 404 -2.39 -1.30 -4.47
CA VAL A 404 -3.83 -1.41 -4.16
C VAL A 404 -4.06 -2.19 -2.87
N MET A 405 -3.13 -3.07 -2.47
CA MET A 405 -3.24 -3.78 -1.20
C MET A 405 -2.76 -2.96 -0.01
N LYS A 406 -1.88 -1.98 -0.21
CA LYS A 406 -1.31 -1.13 0.85
C LYS A 406 -1.52 0.36 0.51
N THR A 407 -2.55 0.97 1.09
CA THR A 407 -2.93 2.38 0.89
C THR A 407 -2.83 3.17 2.21
N SER A 408 -2.51 4.47 2.14
CA SER A 408 -2.57 5.34 3.33
C SER A 408 -4.02 5.72 3.65
N PRO A 409 -4.32 6.19 4.89
CA PRO A 409 -5.58 6.86 5.21
C PRO A 409 -5.94 7.98 4.25
N GLU A 410 -4.98 8.83 3.90
CA GLU A 410 -5.14 9.91 2.93
C GLU A 410 -5.49 9.40 1.53
N ASP A 411 -4.84 8.33 1.06
CA ASP A 411 -5.13 7.72 -0.25
C ASP A 411 -6.57 7.18 -0.30
N VAL A 412 -7.06 6.62 0.82
CA VAL A 412 -8.44 6.12 0.94
C VAL A 412 -9.43 7.28 1.01
N ALA A 413 -9.12 8.35 1.74
CA ALA A 413 -9.90 9.57 1.76
C ALA A 413 -10.06 10.18 0.36
N LYS A 414 -8.96 10.31 -0.40
CA LYS A 414 -8.98 10.77 -1.79
C LYS A 414 -9.85 9.89 -2.68
N GLN A 415 -9.79 8.57 -2.51
CA GLN A 415 -10.67 7.63 -3.23
C GLN A 415 -12.14 7.78 -2.85
N PHE A 416 -12.45 8.06 -1.59
CA PHE A 416 -13.81 8.30 -1.14
C PHE A 416 -14.37 9.59 -1.75
N VAL A 417 -13.64 10.71 -1.65
CA VAL A 417 -13.98 11.98 -2.30
C VAL A 417 -14.26 11.76 -3.78
N GLN A 418 -13.37 11.05 -4.46
CA GLN A 418 -13.53 10.68 -5.87
C GLN A 418 -14.73 9.79 -6.18
N ALA A 419 -15.16 8.93 -5.25
CA ALA A 419 -16.34 8.10 -5.41
C ALA A 419 -17.61 8.93 -5.21
N GLU A 420 -17.61 9.81 -4.21
CA GLU A 420 -18.69 10.73 -3.90
C GLU A 420 -19.01 11.68 -5.07
N LEU A 421 -17.98 12.25 -5.71
CA LEU A 421 -18.15 13.10 -6.90
C LEU A 421 -18.76 12.35 -8.09
N ARG A 422 -18.64 11.02 -8.13
CA ARG A 422 -19.15 10.17 -9.22
C ARG A 422 -20.49 9.52 -8.91
N ASP A 423 -20.79 9.32 -7.64
CA ASP A 423 -22.00 8.67 -7.14
C ASP A 423 -22.79 9.62 -6.21
N PRO A 424 -23.80 10.34 -6.74
CA PRO A 424 -24.60 11.25 -5.93
C PRO A 424 -25.45 10.51 -4.88
N THR A 425 -25.67 9.20 -5.01
CA THR A 425 -26.31 8.40 -3.97
C THR A 425 -25.37 8.20 -2.79
N LEU A 426 -24.09 7.91 -3.03
CA LEU A 426 -23.08 7.82 -1.98
C LEU A 426 -22.94 9.17 -1.24
N ALA A 427 -22.90 10.28 -1.98
CA ALA A 427 -22.85 11.64 -1.41
C ALA A 427 -24.02 11.91 -0.46
N LYS A 428 -25.25 11.60 -0.89
CA LYS A 428 -26.45 11.78 -0.06
C LYS A 428 -26.46 10.88 1.18
N GLN A 429 -25.97 9.64 1.06
CA GLN A 429 -25.88 8.75 2.22
C GLN A 429 -24.84 9.26 3.22
N TYR A 430 -23.69 9.75 2.73
CA TYR A 430 -22.65 10.32 3.58
C TYR A 430 -23.12 11.60 4.28
N SER A 431 -23.78 12.52 3.55
CA SER A 431 -24.35 13.72 4.15
C SER A 431 -25.40 13.42 5.20
N GLN A 432 -26.25 12.41 4.96
CA GLN A 432 -27.24 11.97 5.94
C GLN A 432 -26.57 11.38 7.18
N GLU A 433 -25.56 10.52 7.01
CA GLU A 433 -24.82 9.95 8.13
C GLU A 433 -24.15 11.04 8.97
N CYS A 434 -23.51 12.03 8.33
CA CYS A 434 -22.96 13.19 9.02
C CYS A 434 -24.06 13.96 9.78
N TYR A 435 -25.18 14.27 9.13
CA TYR A 435 -26.29 14.98 9.76
C TYR A 435 -26.84 14.23 10.98
N ASP A 436 -27.05 12.92 10.88
CA ASP A 436 -27.57 12.08 11.96
C ASP A 436 -26.63 12.05 13.18
N GLN A 437 -25.33 12.29 12.99
CA GLN A 437 -24.34 12.36 14.06
C GLN A 437 -24.06 13.78 14.58
N THR A 438 -24.83 14.79 14.14
CA THR A 438 -24.67 16.18 14.62
C THR A 438 -24.85 16.24 16.14
N GLY A 439 -23.85 16.76 16.84
CA GLY A 439 -23.86 16.91 18.31
C GLY A 439 -23.59 15.61 19.09
N ASN A 440 -23.37 14.48 18.41
CA ASN A 440 -22.93 13.25 19.06
C ASN A 440 -21.40 13.30 19.32
N THR A 441 -20.97 13.18 20.58
CA THR A 441 -19.53 13.18 20.95
C THR A 441 -18.74 12.05 20.31
N ASP A 442 -19.38 10.90 20.03
CA ASP A 442 -18.77 9.76 19.35
C ASP A 442 -19.01 9.78 17.83
N GLY A 443 -19.60 10.85 17.30
CA GLY A 443 -20.04 10.93 15.90
C GLY A 443 -18.94 10.64 14.89
N ILE A 444 -17.70 11.11 15.14
CA ILE A 444 -16.54 10.82 14.27
C ILE A 444 -16.26 9.32 14.19
N ALA A 445 -16.35 8.59 15.31
CA ALA A 445 -16.12 7.15 15.35
C ALA A 445 -17.24 6.39 14.61
N VAL A 446 -18.50 6.81 14.79
CA VAL A 446 -19.66 6.23 14.10
C VAL A 446 -19.55 6.41 12.58
N ILE A 447 -19.26 7.63 12.11
CA ILE A 447 -19.08 7.90 10.68
C ILE A 447 -17.86 7.13 10.13
N SER A 448 -16.77 7.03 10.89
CA SER A 448 -15.59 6.23 10.48
C SER A 448 -15.92 4.75 10.33
N ALA A 449 -16.75 4.19 11.22
CA ALA A 449 -17.23 2.81 11.11
C ALA A 449 -18.16 2.62 9.89
N TRP A 450 -19.03 3.60 9.62
CA TRP A 450 -19.86 3.62 8.43
C TRP A 450 -19.01 3.64 7.15
N LEU A 451 -18.01 4.53 7.06
CA LEU A 451 -17.08 4.61 5.94
C LEU A 451 -16.38 3.28 5.70
N LYS A 452 -15.90 2.64 6.78
CA LYS A 452 -15.28 1.32 6.72
C LYS A 452 -16.24 0.25 6.20
N SER A 453 -17.52 0.30 6.60
CA SER A 453 -18.55 -0.61 6.08
C SER A 453 -18.82 -0.42 4.58
N LYS A 454 -18.62 0.79 4.06
CA LYS A 454 -18.67 1.11 2.62
C LYS A 454 -17.38 0.77 1.88
N GLY A 455 -16.35 0.26 2.58
CA GLY A 455 -15.06 -0.13 2.01
C GLY A 455 -13.98 0.94 2.09
N TYR A 456 -14.21 2.04 2.81
CA TYR A 456 -13.29 3.16 2.97
C TYR A 456 -12.83 3.27 4.44
N ASP A 457 -11.72 2.62 4.79
CA ASP A 457 -11.08 2.73 6.11
C ASP A 457 -10.37 4.09 6.26
N THR A 458 -11.16 5.14 6.45
CA THR A 458 -10.74 6.54 6.61
C THR A 458 -11.64 7.26 7.61
N THR A 459 -11.32 8.51 7.93
CA THR A 459 -12.09 9.34 8.86
C THR A 459 -12.75 10.52 8.13
N PRO A 460 -13.83 11.09 8.69
CA PRO A 460 -14.43 12.33 8.17
C PRO A 460 -13.43 13.48 8.06
N THR A 461 -12.51 13.61 9.03
CA THR A 461 -11.43 14.60 9.01
C THR A 461 -10.50 14.40 7.81
N ALA A 462 -10.04 13.17 7.58
CA ALA A 462 -9.17 12.87 6.44
C ALA A 462 -9.88 13.08 5.10
N ILE A 463 -11.19 12.82 5.02
CA ILE A 463 -12.02 13.12 3.84
C ILE A 463 -12.06 14.63 3.59
N ASN A 464 -12.25 15.43 4.64
CA ASN A 464 -12.24 16.89 4.54
C ASN A 464 -10.89 17.43 4.05
N ASP A 465 -9.79 16.89 4.58
CA ASP A 465 -8.44 17.30 4.16
C ASP A 465 -8.15 16.87 2.72
N ALA A 466 -8.52 15.64 2.35
CA ALA A 466 -8.40 15.15 0.99
C ALA A 466 -9.25 15.96 0.01
N TRP A 467 -10.43 16.41 0.44
CA TRP A 467 -11.28 17.28 -0.37
C TRP A 467 -10.65 18.64 -0.59
N ALA A 468 -10.17 19.30 0.47
CA ALA A 468 -9.51 20.60 0.38
C ALA A 468 -8.26 20.52 -0.53
N ASP A 469 -7.45 19.46 -0.39
CA ASP A 469 -6.31 19.20 -1.27
C ASP A 469 -6.76 19.00 -2.72
N MET A 470 -7.80 18.19 -2.95
CA MET A 470 -8.30 17.94 -4.31
C MET A 470 -8.88 19.20 -4.96
N GLN A 471 -9.64 20.02 -4.26
CA GLN A 471 -10.13 21.31 -4.77
C GLN A 471 -8.97 22.24 -5.13
N ALA A 472 -7.94 22.30 -4.30
CA ALA A 472 -6.79 23.18 -4.51
C ALA A 472 -5.89 22.68 -5.65
N ASN A 473 -5.66 21.37 -5.75
CA ASN A 473 -4.52 20.82 -6.49
C ASN A 473 -4.91 19.79 -7.57
N SER A 474 -6.19 19.43 -7.70
CA SER A 474 -6.65 18.49 -8.71
C SER A 474 -7.68 19.08 -9.68
N LEU A 475 -7.30 19.19 -10.95
CA LEU A 475 -8.23 19.53 -12.04
C LEU A 475 -9.34 18.50 -12.21
N ASP A 476 -9.18 17.28 -11.67
CA ASP A 476 -10.20 16.24 -11.81
C ASP A 476 -11.52 16.60 -11.11
N VAL A 477 -11.47 17.46 -10.09
CA VAL A 477 -12.65 18.05 -9.43
C VAL A 477 -13.39 19.00 -10.38
N TYR A 478 -12.69 19.67 -11.28
CA TYR A 478 -13.29 20.63 -12.21
C TYR A 478 -13.54 20.02 -13.60
N GLN A 479 -13.77 18.70 -13.68
CA GLN A 479 -14.09 18.05 -14.94
C GLN A 479 -15.42 18.53 -15.50
N SER A 480 -15.36 19.33 -16.57
CA SER A 480 -16.54 19.85 -17.25
C SER A 480 -16.17 20.50 -18.59
N THR A 481 -17.19 20.87 -19.37
CA THR A 481 -17.11 21.86 -20.43
C THR A 481 -17.73 23.17 -19.96
N TYR A 482 -16.93 24.22 -19.93
CA TYR A 482 -17.27 25.58 -19.52
C TYR A 482 -17.58 26.44 -20.74
N ASN A 483 -18.75 27.05 -20.77
CA ASN A 483 -19.02 28.20 -21.63
C ASN A 483 -18.35 29.41 -21.01
N THR A 484 -17.65 30.20 -21.82
CA THR A 484 -16.88 31.34 -21.36
C THR A 484 -17.43 32.64 -21.90
N MET A 485 -17.33 33.68 -21.08
CA MET A 485 -17.51 35.08 -21.47
C MET A 485 -16.17 35.77 -21.29
N VAL A 486 -15.67 36.43 -22.33
CA VAL A 486 -14.45 37.23 -22.32
C VAL A 486 -14.82 38.64 -22.77
N ASP A 487 -14.49 39.65 -21.96
CA ASP A 487 -14.85 41.06 -22.20
C ASP A 487 -16.36 41.26 -22.49
N GLY A 488 -17.22 40.51 -21.78
CA GLY A 488 -18.67 40.57 -21.95
C GLY A 488 -19.20 39.89 -23.22
N LYS A 489 -18.35 39.19 -23.99
CA LYS A 489 -18.74 38.46 -25.21
C LYS A 489 -18.47 36.96 -25.08
N SER A 490 -19.19 36.13 -25.85
CA SER A 490 -18.94 34.68 -25.84
C SER A 490 -17.50 34.37 -26.26
N GLY A 491 -16.76 33.68 -25.39
CA GLY A 491 -15.41 33.18 -25.61
C GLY A 491 -15.35 31.73 -26.08
N PRO A 492 -14.13 31.16 -26.21
CA PRO A 492 -13.96 29.75 -26.55
C PRO A 492 -14.35 28.84 -25.38
N ALA A 493 -14.99 27.72 -25.67
CA ALA A 493 -15.29 26.72 -24.65
C ALA A 493 -13.99 26.17 -24.06
N ILE A 494 -13.93 26.03 -22.74
CA ILE A 494 -12.83 25.37 -22.04
C ILE A 494 -13.34 24.01 -21.57
N THR A 495 -12.65 22.93 -21.91
CA THR A 495 -13.01 21.59 -21.44
C THR A 495 -11.88 21.03 -20.58
N ILE A 496 -12.23 20.53 -19.40
CA ILE A 496 -11.32 19.78 -18.52
C ILE A 496 -11.80 18.33 -18.52
N LYS A 497 -10.94 17.41 -18.94
CA LYS A 497 -11.26 15.99 -19.02
C LYS A 497 -10.06 15.15 -18.63
N SER A 498 -10.20 14.36 -17.57
CA SER A 498 -9.16 13.45 -17.08
C SER A 498 -7.79 14.15 -16.90
N GLY A 499 -7.79 15.27 -16.17
CA GLY A 499 -6.60 16.11 -15.98
C GLY A 499 -6.10 16.87 -17.20
N VAL A 500 -6.72 16.77 -18.38
CA VAL A 500 -6.31 17.49 -19.59
C VAL A 500 -7.22 18.69 -19.85
N VAL A 501 -6.61 19.83 -20.17
CA VAL A 501 -7.31 21.09 -20.49
C VAL A 501 -7.35 21.29 -22.01
N TYR A 502 -8.51 21.70 -22.52
CA TYR A 502 -8.75 21.99 -23.93
C TYR A 502 -9.35 23.39 -24.10
N ILE A 503 -8.90 24.12 -25.12
CA ILE A 503 -9.56 25.33 -25.63
C ILE A 503 -10.21 24.96 -26.96
N GLY A 504 -11.55 24.87 -26.98
CA GLY A 504 -12.26 24.22 -28.07
C GLY A 504 -11.81 22.77 -28.23
N ASN A 505 -11.11 22.46 -29.34
CA ASN A 505 -10.54 21.13 -29.60
C ASN A 505 -9.02 21.07 -29.39
N THR A 506 -8.37 22.17 -29.01
CA THR A 506 -6.92 22.26 -28.89
C THR A 506 -6.49 21.92 -27.47
N VAL A 507 -5.59 20.94 -27.31
CA VAL A 507 -4.97 20.59 -26.03
C VAL A 507 -4.07 21.74 -25.56
N VAL A 508 -4.26 22.19 -24.32
CA VAL A 508 -3.37 23.16 -23.67
C VAL A 508 -2.10 22.45 -23.20
N LYS A 509 -0.96 23.01 -23.57
CA LYS A 509 0.37 22.51 -23.21
C LYS A 509 0.87 23.24 -21.97
N LYS A 510 1.60 22.52 -21.11
CA LYS A 510 2.32 23.07 -19.94
C LYS A 510 1.46 23.99 -19.07
N PHE A 511 0.18 23.66 -18.89
CA PHE A 511 -0.62 24.35 -17.89
C PHE A 511 -0.13 23.95 -16.48
N ALA A 512 -0.38 24.81 -15.51
CA ALA A 512 -0.18 24.52 -14.09
C ALA A 512 -1.50 24.74 -13.34
N PHE A 513 -1.79 23.86 -12.38
CA PHE A 513 -2.95 23.98 -11.51
C PHE A 513 -2.54 23.81 -10.05
N SER A 514 -2.82 24.82 -9.23
CA SER A 514 -2.53 24.81 -7.79
C SER A 514 -3.37 25.87 -7.10
N LYS A 515 -3.74 25.66 -5.83
CA LYS A 515 -4.58 26.59 -5.06
C LYS A 515 -5.85 27.04 -5.80
N SER A 516 -6.48 26.12 -6.54
CA SER A 516 -7.65 26.36 -7.38
C SER A 516 -7.41 27.33 -8.56
N VAL A 517 -6.15 27.61 -8.90
CA VAL A 517 -5.80 28.50 -10.01
C VAL A 517 -5.19 27.71 -11.15
N LEU A 518 -5.83 27.75 -12.32
CA LEU A 518 -5.32 27.21 -13.58
C LEU A 518 -4.62 28.30 -14.36
N THR A 519 -3.37 28.05 -14.76
CA THR A 519 -2.59 28.98 -15.56
C THR A 519 -1.99 28.29 -16.78
N TRP A 520 -1.91 29.03 -17.89
CA TRP A 520 -1.12 28.65 -19.06
C TRP A 520 -0.69 29.89 -19.83
N SER A 521 0.33 29.73 -20.67
CA SER A 521 0.89 30.81 -21.49
C SER A 521 0.84 30.49 -22.98
N SER A 522 0.59 31.51 -23.80
CA SER A 522 0.73 31.43 -25.25
C SER A 522 2.18 31.20 -25.70
N THR A 523 3.17 31.54 -24.85
CA THR A 523 4.60 31.27 -25.10
C THR A 523 4.92 29.78 -25.19
N ASP A 524 4.08 28.92 -24.62
CA ASP A 524 4.21 27.45 -24.70
C ASP A 524 3.53 26.85 -25.94
N GLY A 525 3.15 27.70 -26.90
CA GLY A 525 2.47 27.29 -28.14
C GLY A 525 0.97 27.07 -27.97
N ASN A 526 0.37 27.68 -26.96
CA ASN A 526 -1.08 27.72 -26.74
C ASN A 526 -1.71 28.88 -27.52
N PRO A 527 -3.00 28.79 -27.94
CA PRO A 527 -3.67 29.86 -28.69
C PRO A 527 -3.96 31.12 -27.86
N SER A 528 -3.80 31.05 -26.54
CA SER A 528 -4.03 32.13 -25.60
C SER A 528 -3.22 31.89 -24.33
N SER A 529 -3.23 32.88 -23.46
CA SER A 529 -2.80 32.78 -22.07
C SER A 529 -4.00 32.96 -21.15
N ALA A 530 -3.96 32.35 -19.96
CA ALA A 530 -4.98 32.57 -18.95
C ALA A 530 -4.47 32.38 -17.52
N THR A 531 -5.21 32.98 -16.60
CA THR A 531 -5.16 32.72 -15.15
C THR A 531 -6.59 32.64 -14.66
N LEU A 532 -7.06 31.44 -14.35
CA LEU A 532 -8.45 31.17 -14.00
C LEU A 532 -8.54 30.65 -12.57
N SER A 533 -9.25 31.37 -11.71
CA SER A 533 -9.55 30.95 -10.34
C SER A 533 -10.86 30.19 -10.33
N PHE A 534 -10.80 28.90 -10.01
CA PHE A 534 -11.93 28.00 -9.95
C PHE A 534 -12.58 28.00 -8.57
N VAL A 535 -13.91 27.89 -8.56
CA VAL A 535 -14.72 27.60 -7.38
C VAL A 535 -15.85 26.65 -7.77
N VAL A 536 -16.41 25.94 -6.81
CA VAL A 536 -17.71 25.28 -6.99
C VAL A 536 -18.74 26.11 -6.24
N LEU A 537 -19.77 26.59 -6.93
CA LEU A 537 -20.89 27.25 -6.25
C LEU A 537 -21.85 26.20 -5.72
N THR A 538 -22.08 26.23 -4.41
CA THR A 538 -23.06 25.43 -3.69
C THR A 538 -23.85 26.28 -2.69
N ASP A 539 -24.79 25.65 -1.98
CA ASP A 539 -25.46 26.16 -0.79
C ASP A 539 -24.53 26.04 0.44
N ASP A 540 -23.45 26.82 0.45
CA ASP A 540 -22.31 26.66 1.37
C ASP A 540 -22.65 26.93 2.87
N ASP A 541 -23.85 27.43 3.16
CA ASP A 541 -24.30 27.84 4.49
C ASP A 541 -25.48 27.01 5.04
N GLY A 542 -25.89 25.96 4.32
CA GLY A 542 -27.07 25.16 4.66
C GLY A 542 -28.39 25.93 4.52
N GLN A 543 -28.38 27.13 3.93
CA GLN A 543 -29.59 27.87 3.60
C GLN A 543 -30.09 27.47 2.21
N PRO A 544 -31.42 27.49 1.98
CA PRO A 544 -31.96 27.26 0.64
C PRO A 544 -31.42 28.31 -0.34
N LEU A 545 -30.80 27.87 -1.44
CA LEU A 545 -30.47 28.76 -2.55
C LEU A 545 -31.72 29.47 -3.06
N PRO A 546 -31.60 30.74 -3.49
CA PRO A 546 -32.64 31.39 -4.28
C PRO A 546 -33.10 30.48 -5.43
N ALA A 547 -34.38 30.58 -5.78
CA ALA A 547 -34.92 29.81 -6.91
C ALA A 547 -34.08 30.06 -8.17
N ASN A 548 -33.77 28.98 -8.91
CA ASN A 548 -32.93 28.98 -10.11
C ASN A 548 -31.48 29.46 -9.91
N SER A 549 -30.88 29.30 -8.73
CA SER A 549 -29.44 29.47 -8.58
C SER A 549 -28.64 28.49 -9.44
N TYR A 550 -27.49 28.96 -9.94
CA TYR A 550 -26.49 28.13 -10.59
C TYR A 550 -25.77 27.29 -9.53
N ILE A 551 -25.75 25.97 -9.73
CA ILE A 551 -25.02 25.01 -8.91
C ILE A 551 -23.99 24.31 -9.80
N GLY A 552 -22.74 24.31 -9.37
CA GLY A 552 -21.65 23.60 -10.06
C GLY A 552 -20.37 24.43 -10.20
N PRO A 553 -19.38 23.88 -10.91
CA PRO A 553 -18.07 24.51 -11.02
C PRO A 553 -18.13 25.75 -11.90
N GLN A 554 -17.36 26.77 -11.56
CA GLN A 554 -17.15 27.97 -12.37
C GLN A 554 -15.74 28.51 -12.17
N PHE A 555 -15.35 29.47 -12.99
CA PHE A 555 -14.12 30.22 -12.77
C PHE A 555 -14.28 31.69 -13.15
N THR A 556 -13.47 32.54 -12.53
CA THR A 556 -13.25 33.93 -12.93
C THR A 556 -11.75 34.19 -13.10
N GLY A 557 -11.37 35.19 -13.87
CA GLY A 557 -9.97 35.61 -13.93
C GLY A 557 -9.61 36.35 -15.21
N PHE A 558 -8.49 35.97 -15.80
CA PHE A 558 -7.86 36.66 -16.92
C PHE A 558 -7.73 35.72 -18.12
N TYR A 559 -8.15 36.19 -19.30
CA TYR A 559 -7.97 35.48 -20.57
C TYR A 559 -7.55 36.47 -21.65
N TRP A 560 -6.46 36.18 -22.37
CA TRP A 560 -5.97 37.02 -23.47
C TRP A 560 -5.26 36.21 -24.55
N THR A 561 -5.50 36.53 -25.82
CA THR A 561 -4.89 35.85 -26.97
C THR A 561 -3.55 36.44 -27.39
N SER A 562 -3.34 37.73 -27.13
CA SER A 562 -2.13 38.48 -27.48
C SER A 562 -1.97 39.69 -26.56
N GLY A 563 -0.73 40.18 -26.39
CA GLY A 563 -0.43 41.37 -25.59
C GLY A 563 -0.27 41.08 -24.10
N ALA A 564 -0.29 42.14 -23.30
CA ALA A 564 -0.16 42.07 -21.85
C ALA A 564 -1.43 41.51 -21.19
N LYS A 565 -1.25 40.92 -20.00
CA LYS A 565 -2.36 40.46 -19.16
C LYS A 565 -3.35 41.63 -18.91
N PRO A 566 -4.67 41.42 -19.02
CA PRO A 566 -5.66 42.45 -18.74
C PRO A 566 -5.52 43.01 -17.31
N ALA A 567 -5.80 44.32 -17.14
CA ALA A 567 -5.65 45.01 -15.85
C ALA A 567 -6.70 44.58 -14.81
N ALA A 568 -7.85 44.06 -15.25
CA ALA A 568 -8.91 43.55 -14.40
C ALA A 568 -9.37 42.17 -14.90
N ALA A 569 -10.03 41.41 -14.03
CA ALA A 569 -10.62 40.14 -14.40
C ALA A 569 -11.63 40.37 -15.54
N ASN A 570 -11.43 39.67 -16.65
CA ASN A 570 -12.17 39.87 -17.89
C ASN A 570 -12.85 38.59 -18.41
N THR A 571 -12.67 37.46 -17.71
CA THR A 571 -13.30 36.20 -18.09
C THR A 571 -14.10 35.58 -16.96
N LEU A 572 -15.24 34.99 -17.33
CA LEU A 572 -16.10 34.18 -16.48
C LEU A 572 -16.44 32.90 -17.25
N GLY A 573 -16.33 31.74 -16.60
CA GLY A 573 -16.69 30.46 -17.19
C GLY A 573 -17.55 29.62 -16.28
N ARG A 574 -18.58 28.98 -16.84
CA ARG A 574 -19.50 28.09 -16.10
C ARG A 574 -20.09 27.02 -16.99
N ASN A 575 -20.73 26.02 -16.40
CA ASN A 575 -21.51 25.03 -17.13
C ASN A 575 -22.84 25.66 -17.59
N GLY A 576 -23.32 25.30 -18.78
CA GLY A 576 -24.64 25.77 -19.25
C GLY A 576 -24.66 27.23 -19.74
N ALA A 577 -25.85 27.77 -19.97
CA ALA A 577 -26.01 29.11 -20.56
C ALA A 577 -25.78 30.23 -19.54
N PHE A 578 -25.42 31.42 -20.01
CA PHE A 578 -25.47 32.66 -19.21
C PHE A 578 -26.89 33.23 -19.23
N PRO A 579 -27.34 33.98 -18.21
CA PRO A 579 -28.66 34.61 -18.22
C PRO A 579 -28.73 35.66 -19.35
N SER A 580 -29.85 35.75 -20.05
CA SER A 580 -30.10 36.80 -21.06
C SER A 580 -30.02 38.19 -20.42
N GLY A 581 -29.23 39.11 -21.00
CA GLY A 581 -29.07 40.50 -20.54
C GLY A 581 -27.74 40.83 -19.84
N GLY A 582 -26.91 39.84 -19.50
CA GLY A 582 -25.64 40.06 -18.78
C GLY A 582 -24.44 40.57 -19.62
N GLY A 583 -24.62 41.01 -20.87
CA GLY A 583 -23.53 41.22 -21.83
C GLY A 583 -23.40 42.60 -22.49
N GLY A 584 -24.13 43.63 -22.06
CA GLY A 584 -24.25 44.90 -22.81
C GLY A 584 -23.80 46.19 -22.11
N GLY A 585 -23.31 46.16 -20.87
CA GLY A 585 -22.84 47.35 -20.16
C GLY A 585 -21.32 47.51 -20.30
N SER A 586 -20.86 48.65 -20.81
CA SER A 586 -19.43 48.99 -20.96
C SER A 586 -18.72 49.33 -19.63
N GLY A 587 -19.02 48.59 -18.57
CA GLY A 587 -18.37 48.67 -17.27
C GLY A 587 -18.40 47.29 -16.64
N GLY A 588 -17.25 46.78 -16.18
CA GLY A 588 -17.14 45.44 -15.61
C GLY A 588 -18.17 45.19 -14.51
N GLY A 589 -18.99 44.15 -14.69
CA GLY A 589 -20.00 43.70 -13.72
C GLY A 589 -21.37 43.53 -14.37
N GLY A 590 -22.00 42.35 -14.22
CA GLY A 590 -23.43 42.24 -14.52
C GLY A 590 -24.03 40.88 -14.85
N GLY A 591 -23.26 39.80 -14.96
CA GLY A 591 -23.81 38.46 -14.75
C GLY A 591 -23.63 38.12 -13.28
N SER A 592 -24.70 38.03 -12.49
CA SER A 592 -24.59 37.40 -11.18
C SER A 592 -24.06 35.99 -11.38
N SER A 593 -22.86 35.69 -10.88
CA SER A 593 -22.20 34.39 -11.01
C SER A 593 -23.06 33.25 -10.46
N SER A 594 -23.95 33.55 -9.51
CA SER A 594 -24.85 32.61 -8.84
C SER A 594 -26.22 32.43 -9.49
N GLN A 595 -26.57 33.17 -10.55
CA GLN A 595 -27.90 33.08 -11.17
C GLN A 595 -27.90 32.12 -12.37
N GLY A 596 -28.80 31.13 -12.36
CA GLY A 596 -29.06 30.25 -13.51
C GLY A 596 -29.64 31.02 -14.70
N ALA A 597 -29.65 30.42 -15.90
CA ALA A 597 -30.35 31.03 -17.03
C ALA A 597 -31.85 31.08 -16.72
N ASP A 598 -32.47 32.22 -16.99
CA ASP A 598 -33.91 32.38 -16.83
C ASP A 598 -34.66 31.58 -17.92
N ILE A 599 -35.92 31.23 -17.66
CA ILE A 599 -36.76 30.52 -18.63
C ILE A 599 -36.90 31.30 -19.94
N SER A 600 -36.84 32.64 -19.87
CA SER A 600 -36.80 33.54 -21.03
C SER A 600 -35.66 33.25 -22.00
N THR A 601 -34.53 32.70 -21.53
CA THR A 601 -33.40 32.28 -22.39
C THR A 601 -33.78 31.13 -23.33
N TRP A 602 -34.82 30.38 -22.97
CA TRP A 602 -35.27 29.17 -23.67
C TRP A 602 -36.60 29.36 -24.42
N VAL A 603 -37.09 30.60 -24.53
CA VAL A 603 -38.27 30.96 -25.34
C VAL A 603 -38.02 30.57 -26.79
N ASP A 604 -38.75 29.57 -27.27
CA ASP A 604 -38.63 29.02 -28.62
C ASP A 604 -39.74 27.97 -28.86
N SER A 605 -39.86 27.55 -30.13
CA SER A 605 -40.69 26.40 -30.53
C SER A 605 -39.80 25.22 -30.93
N TYR A 606 -39.89 24.14 -30.17
CA TYR A 606 -39.06 22.95 -30.29
C TYR A 606 -39.86 21.81 -30.92
N GLN A 607 -39.45 21.37 -32.11
CA GLN A 607 -39.91 20.08 -32.62
C GLN A 607 -39.33 18.99 -31.74
N THR A 608 -40.17 18.10 -31.22
CA THR A 608 -39.76 17.06 -30.28
C THR A 608 -39.72 15.67 -30.91
N TYR A 609 -38.88 14.81 -30.35
CA TYR A 609 -38.70 13.43 -30.76
C TYR A 609 -38.56 12.55 -29.52
N VAL A 610 -39.24 11.40 -29.51
CA VAL A 610 -39.20 10.43 -28.41
C VAL A 610 -38.73 9.06 -28.88
N VAL A 611 -38.04 8.31 -28.02
CA VAL A 611 -37.67 6.91 -28.28
C VAL A 611 -38.90 6.02 -28.10
N THR A 612 -39.25 5.28 -29.15
CA THR A 612 -40.27 4.23 -29.13
C THR A 612 -39.80 3.00 -28.36
N THR A 613 -40.72 2.12 -27.97
CA THR A 613 -40.39 0.82 -27.35
C THR A 613 -39.47 -0.07 -28.20
N ALA A 614 -39.43 0.15 -29.52
CA ALA A 614 -38.52 -0.53 -30.45
C ALA A 614 -37.10 0.08 -30.50
N GLY A 615 -36.84 1.18 -29.78
CA GLY A 615 -35.56 1.89 -29.78
C GLY A 615 -35.36 2.90 -30.92
N SER A 616 -36.36 3.07 -31.79
CA SER A 616 -36.36 4.08 -32.86
C SER A 616 -36.89 5.41 -32.35
N TRP A 617 -36.35 6.52 -32.83
CA TRP A 617 -36.83 7.87 -32.52
C TRP A 617 -38.00 8.25 -33.44
N LYS A 618 -39.06 8.82 -32.86
CA LYS A 618 -40.26 9.24 -33.56
C LYS A 618 -40.57 10.70 -33.23
N ASP A 619 -40.96 11.47 -34.23
CA ASP A 619 -41.48 12.83 -34.12
C ASP A 619 -42.75 12.85 -33.24
N GLU A 620 -42.85 13.84 -32.36
CA GLU A 620 -44.03 14.14 -31.56
C GLU A 620 -44.44 15.62 -31.69
N ASP A 621 -45.39 16.07 -30.88
CA ASP A 621 -45.85 17.46 -30.87
C ASP A 621 -44.73 18.47 -30.55
N ILE A 622 -44.99 19.73 -30.90
CA ILE A 622 -44.11 20.85 -30.61
C ILE A 622 -44.20 21.18 -29.12
N LEU A 623 -43.04 21.26 -28.45
CA LEU A 623 -42.93 21.93 -27.15
C LEU A 623 -42.62 23.39 -27.41
N LYS A 624 -43.39 24.31 -26.84
CA LYS A 624 -43.18 25.75 -26.99
C LYS A 624 -43.07 26.40 -25.61
N ILE A 625 -42.08 27.27 -25.47
CA ILE A 625 -41.97 28.20 -24.34
C ILE A 625 -42.35 29.56 -24.92
N ASP A 626 -43.50 30.10 -24.49
CA ASP A 626 -44.01 31.37 -24.96
C ASP A 626 -43.22 32.56 -24.39
N ASP A 627 -43.14 33.63 -25.17
CA ASP A 627 -42.57 34.93 -24.76
C ASP A 627 -43.59 35.78 -23.97
N ASP A 628 -44.57 35.13 -23.33
CA ASP A 628 -45.52 35.81 -22.45
C ASP A 628 -44.86 36.07 -21.08
N THR A 629 -45.43 36.98 -20.29
CA THR A 629 -44.90 37.31 -18.96
C THR A 629 -44.88 36.13 -17.99
N ALA A 630 -45.65 35.07 -18.27
CA ALA A 630 -45.70 33.84 -17.48
C ALA A 630 -44.75 32.74 -18.02
N HIS A 631 -44.11 32.96 -19.17
CA HIS A 631 -43.33 31.97 -19.91
C HIS A 631 -44.02 30.60 -19.99
N THR A 632 -45.27 30.62 -20.47
CA THR A 632 -46.14 29.46 -20.58
C THR A 632 -45.47 28.37 -21.41
N ILE A 633 -45.35 27.17 -20.84
CA ILE A 633 -44.88 25.98 -21.56
C ILE A 633 -46.09 25.23 -22.11
N THR A 634 -46.13 25.04 -23.42
CA THR A 634 -47.13 24.20 -24.09
C THR A 634 -46.46 23.01 -24.78
N TYR A 635 -47.18 21.90 -24.87
CA TYR A 635 -46.80 20.72 -25.64
C TYR A 635 -47.99 20.26 -26.48
N GLY A 636 -47.93 20.55 -27.78
CA GLY A 636 -49.11 20.47 -28.65
C GLY A 636 -50.24 21.37 -28.13
N PRO A 637 -51.47 20.87 -27.94
CA PRO A 637 -52.58 21.65 -27.39
C PRO A 637 -52.54 21.80 -25.86
N LEU A 638 -51.58 21.16 -25.18
CA LEU A 638 -51.58 20.99 -23.73
C LEU A 638 -50.73 22.09 -23.07
N LYS A 639 -51.25 22.72 -22.01
CA LYS A 639 -50.49 23.65 -21.17
C LYS A 639 -49.87 22.90 -19.99
N ILE A 640 -48.55 23.04 -19.81
CA ILE A 640 -47.83 22.52 -18.64
C ILE A 640 -48.04 23.49 -17.48
N VAL A 641 -48.36 22.93 -16.31
CA VAL A 641 -48.60 23.67 -15.06
C VAL A 641 -47.53 23.34 -14.03
N LYS A 642 -47.18 24.31 -13.19
CA LYS A 642 -46.23 24.15 -12.07
C LYS A 642 -44.90 23.48 -12.47
N TYR A 643 -44.27 23.95 -13.55
CA TYR A 643 -42.91 23.52 -13.86
C TYR A 643 -41.93 24.13 -12.86
N SER A 644 -40.83 23.43 -12.59
CA SER A 644 -39.69 23.91 -11.83
C SER A 644 -38.52 24.17 -12.76
N LEU A 645 -37.92 25.34 -12.65
CA LEU A 645 -36.67 25.70 -13.33
C LEU A 645 -35.52 25.65 -12.32
N SER A 646 -34.50 24.87 -12.63
CA SER A 646 -33.24 24.87 -11.89
C SER A 646 -32.10 24.59 -12.85
N ASN A 647 -31.16 25.53 -12.97
CA ASN A 647 -29.89 25.35 -13.67
C ASN A 647 -30.08 24.76 -15.09
N ASP A 648 -30.78 25.49 -15.95
CA ASP A 648 -31.16 25.11 -17.34
C ASP A 648 -31.99 23.81 -17.46
N THR A 649 -32.43 23.25 -16.33
CA THR A 649 -33.29 22.07 -16.31
C THR A 649 -34.69 22.50 -15.95
N VAL A 650 -35.64 22.19 -16.83
CA VAL A 650 -37.06 22.34 -16.56
C VAL A 650 -37.63 20.95 -16.25
N SER A 651 -38.39 20.86 -15.17
CA SER A 651 -39.08 19.63 -14.80
C SER A 651 -40.52 19.89 -14.42
N TRP A 652 -41.39 18.92 -14.66
CA TRP A 652 -42.78 18.95 -14.20
C TRP A 652 -43.24 17.53 -13.89
N SER A 653 -44.16 17.43 -12.92
CA SER A 653 -44.73 16.16 -12.49
C SER A 653 -46.17 16.02 -12.96
N ALA A 654 -46.57 14.80 -13.27
CA ALA A 654 -47.96 14.47 -13.50
C ALA A 654 -48.84 14.64 -12.26
N THR A 655 -48.25 14.55 -11.06
CA THR A 655 -48.97 14.79 -9.79
C THR A 655 -49.46 16.23 -9.66
N ASP A 656 -48.87 17.16 -10.40
CA ASP A 656 -49.30 18.56 -10.46
C ASP A 656 -50.44 18.81 -11.46
N GLY A 657 -50.98 17.75 -12.07
CA GLY A 657 -52.03 17.82 -13.10
C GLY A 657 -51.50 17.82 -14.53
N ASN A 658 -50.20 17.60 -14.73
CA ASN A 658 -49.63 17.44 -16.06
C ASN A 658 -49.94 16.04 -16.64
N PRO A 659 -50.03 15.91 -17.97
CA PRO A 659 -50.35 14.63 -18.62
C PRO A 659 -49.24 13.57 -18.52
N PHE A 660 -48.01 14.01 -18.27
CA PHE A 660 -46.83 13.16 -18.14
C PHE A 660 -45.79 13.86 -17.27
N ASN A 661 -44.81 13.10 -16.82
CA ASN A 661 -43.65 13.63 -16.10
C ASN A 661 -42.54 13.95 -17.11
N ALA A 662 -41.81 15.04 -16.88
CA ALA A 662 -40.60 15.28 -17.63
C ALA A 662 -39.49 15.95 -16.81
N VAL A 663 -38.26 15.67 -17.22
CA VAL A 663 -37.06 16.42 -16.84
C VAL A 663 -36.29 16.68 -18.12
N ILE A 664 -36.19 17.93 -18.55
CA ILE A 664 -35.51 18.35 -19.77
C ILE A 664 -34.41 19.34 -19.45
N PHE A 665 -33.25 19.10 -20.05
CA PHE A 665 -32.07 19.95 -19.99
C PHE A 665 -31.96 20.76 -21.27
N PHE A 666 -31.95 22.08 -21.16
CA PHE A 666 -31.76 23.00 -22.28
C PHE A 666 -30.29 23.33 -22.53
N LYS A 667 -29.96 23.56 -23.79
CA LYS A 667 -28.65 24.05 -24.25
C LYS A 667 -28.79 24.90 -25.50
N VAL A 668 -27.82 25.78 -25.71
CA VAL A 668 -27.60 26.43 -27.01
C VAL A 668 -26.68 25.54 -27.84
N ASN A 669 -27.15 25.02 -28.97
CA ASN A 669 -26.35 24.21 -29.87
C ASN A 669 -25.57 25.07 -30.87
N LYS A 670 -24.23 24.98 -30.83
CA LYS A 670 -23.36 25.39 -31.93
C LYS A 670 -23.29 24.23 -32.94
N PRO A 671 -23.64 24.41 -34.22
CA PRO A 671 -23.68 23.33 -35.21
C PRO A 671 -22.43 22.45 -35.26
N THR A 672 -22.63 21.14 -35.30
CA THR A 672 -21.58 20.13 -35.51
C THR A 672 -22.00 19.13 -36.58
N LYS A 673 -21.08 18.30 -37.07
CA LYS A 673 -21.41 17.24 -38.04
C LYS A 673 -22.49 16.27 -37.53
N ALA A 674 -22.50 15.97 -36.23
CA ALA A 674 -23.48 15.06 -35.61
C ALA A 674 -24.78 15.75 -35.18
N ASN A 675 -24.80 17.09 -35.10
CA ASN A 675 -25.96 17.88 -34.73
C ASN A 675 -25.90 19.24 -35.47
N PRO A 676 -26.35 19.29 -36.73
CA PRO A 676 -26.14 20.44 -37.62
C PRO A 676 -27.07 21.61 -37.32
N THR A 677 -28.15 21.41 -36.57
CA THR A 677 -29.15 22.46 -36.32
C THR A 677 -28.68 23.43 -35.23
N ALA A 678 -28.47 24.69 -35.59
CA ALA A 678 -28.11 25.74 -34.63
C ALA A 678 -29.28 26.11 -33.71
N GLY A 679 -28.98 26.74 -32.57
CA GLY A 679 -29.97 27.37 -31.70
C GLY A 679 -30.34 26.53 -30.48
N ASN A 680 -31.42 26.92 -29.80
CA ASN A 680 -31.85 26.26 -28.57
C ASN A 680 -32.30 24.81 -28.85
N GLN A 681 -31.90 23.92 -27.95
CA GLN A 681 -32.27 22.51 -27.98
C GLN A 681 -32.43 21.98 -26.56
N PHE A 682 -33.13 20.87 -26.39
CA PHE A 682 -33.17 20.13 -25.13
C PHE A 682 -32.99 18.63 -25.31
N VAL A 683 -32.59 17.97 -24.23
CA VAL A 683 -32.64 16.50 -24.08
C VAL A 683 -33.13 16.16 -22.69
N GLY A 684 -33.80 15.03 -22.55
CA GLY A 684 -34.33 14.66 -21.26
C GLY A 684 -35.05 13.33 -21.24
N LYS A 685 -35.87 13.21 -20.20
CA LYS A 685 -36.70 12.05 -19.92
C LYS A 685 -38.15 12.50 -19.91
N LYS A 686 -39.01 11.75 -20.61
CA LYS A 686 -40.46 11.88 -20.64
C LYS A 686 -41.09 10.52 -20.34
N TRP A 687 -42.01 10.47 -19.40
CA TRP A 687 -42.71 9.22 -19.06
C TRP A 687 -44.11 9.47 -18.53
N LEU A 688 -45.01 8.52 -18.77
CA LEU A 688 -46.38 8.59 -18.29
C LEU A 688 -46.43 8.40 -16.76
N PRO A 689 -47.50 8.83 -16.09
CA PRO A 689 -47.65 8.65 -14.64
C PRO A 689 -47.61 7.17 -14.21
N SER A 690 -48.01 6.27 -15.11
CA SER A 690 -48.01 4.82 -14.93
C SER A 690 -46.63 4.17 -15.07
N ASP A 691 -45.67 4.87 -15.64
CA ASP A 691 -44.39 4.29 -16.06
C ASP A 691 -43.29 4.64 -15.05
N PRO A 692 -42.31 3.75 -14.82
CA PRO A 692 -41.10 4.14 -14.11
C PRO A 692 -40.31 5.16 -14.94
N ALA A 693 -39.58 6.04 -14.24
CA ALA A 693 -38.70 6.99 -14.91
C ALA A 693 -37.68 6.26 -15.82
N PRO A 694 -37.47 6.69 -17.08
CA PRO A 694 -36.55 6.04 -17.99
C PRO A 694 -35.12 6.01 -17.44
N ALA A 695 -34.41 4.89 -17.62
CA ALA A 695 -33.01 4.79 -17.20
C ALA A 695 -32.11 5.73 -18.03
N ALA A 696 -32.33 5.79 -19.34
CA ALA A 696 -31.60 6.62 -20.29
C ALA A 696 -32.47 7.80 -20.79
N VAL A 697 -31.83 8.76 -21.46
CA VAL A 697 -32.55 9.82 -22.18
C VAL A 697 -33.45 9.20 -23.25
N ASN A 698 -34.69 9.66 -23.34
CA ASN A 698 -35.65 9.16 -24.33
C ASN A 698 -36.38 10.29 -25.05
N TRP A 699 -36.06 11.56 -24.77
CA TRP A 699 -36.75 12.70 -25.33
C TRP A 699 -35.76 13.80 -25.70
N THR A 700 -35.93 14.42 -26.87
CA THR A 700 -35.12 15.56 -27.32
C THR A 700 -35.97 16.53 -28.11
N GLY A 701 -35.61 17.81 -28.09
CA GLY A 701 -36.23 18.83 -28.93
C GLY A 701 -35.23 19.84 -29.45
N LEU A 702 -35.56 20.45 -30.57
CA LEU A 702 -34.73 21.42 -31.27
C LEU A 702 -35.61 22.40 -32.06
N ILE A 703 -35.09 23.59 -32.31
CA ILE A 703 -35.71 24.53 -33.26
C ILE A 703 -35.70 23.90 -34.66
N GLY A 704 -36.87 23.82 -35.31
CA GLY A 704 -37.01 23.18 -36.62
C GLY A 704 -36.88 21.65 -36.56
N SER A 705 -36.71 20.98 -37.70
CA SER A 705 -36.67 19.52 -37.79
C SER A 705 -35.25 18.96 -38.01
N THR A 706 -35.04 17.67 -37.67
CA THR A 706 -33.80 16.93 -37.97
C THR A 706 -34.14 15.57 -38.57
N ALA A 707 -33.34 15.12 -39.53
CA ALA A 707 -33.41 13.76 -40.06
C ALA A 707 -32.69 12.72 -39.18
N ASP A 708 -31.87 13.18 -38.21
CA ASP A 708 -31.15 12.32 -37.27
C ASP A 708 -31.38 12.75 -35.81
N PRO A 709 -32.60 12.51 -35.27
CA PRO A 709 -32.90 12.79 -33.87
C PRO A 709 -32.04 11.98 -32.90
N LYS A 710 -31.55 10.80 -33.31
CA LYS A 710 -30.66 9.97 -32.50
C LYS A 710 -29.29 10.64 -32.30
N GLY A 711 -28.69 11.15 -33.38
CA GLY A 711 -27.45 11.91 -33.34
C GLY A 711 -27.58 13.19 -32.53
N THR A 712 -28.67 13.95 -32.74
CA THR A 712 -29.00 15.14 -31.94
C THR A 712 -29.14 14.80 -30.45
N ALA A 713 -29.91 13.76 -30.11
CA ALA A 713 -30.08 13.31 -28.73
C ALA A 713 -28.76 12.85 -28.10
N ALA A 714 -27.92 12.11 -28.82
CA ALA A 714 -26.62 11.66 -28.32
C ALA A 714 -25.65 12.83 -28.05
N ALA A 715 -25.61 13.81 -28.96
CA ALA A 715 -24.83 15.03 -28.79
C ALA A 715 -25.34 15.86 -27.59
N ASN A 716 -26.65 15.98 -27.43
CA ASN A 716 -27.26 16.70 -26.32
C ASN A 716 -27.08 15.96 -24.99
N ALA A 717 -27.19 14.63 -24.99
CA ALA A 717 -26.97 13.78 -23.82
C ALA A 717 -25.53 13.88 -23.32
N THR A 718 -24.56 14.02 -24.23
CA THR A 718 -23.16 14.25 -23.86
C THR A 718 -23.01 15.58 -23.12
N ALA A 719 -23.64 16.66 -23.60
CA ALA A 719 -23.64 17.95 -22.91
C ALA A 719 -24.36 17.89 -21.56
N SER A 720 -25.52 17.22 -21.50
CA SER A 720 -26.27 16.98 -20.26
C SER A 720 -25.42 16.21 -19.24
N MET A 721 -24.72 15.16 -19.67
CA MET A 721 -23.83 14.37 -18.82
C MET A 721 -22.72 15.22 -18.18
N TRP A 722 -22.07 16.13 -18.94
CA TRP A 722 -21.06 17.03 -18.37
C TRP A 722 -21.64 18.01 -17.36
N LYS A 723 -22.89 18.45 -17.56
CA LYS A 723 -23.59 19.25 -16.55
C LYS A 723 -23.98 18.44 -15.33
N SER A 724 -24.44 17.20 -15.50
CA SER A 724 -24.71 16.27 -14.40
C SER A 724 -23.45 15.99 -13.58
N ILE A 725 -22.27 15.89 -14.21
CA ILE A 725 -21.00 15.83 -13.48
C ILE A 725 -20.83 17.08 -12.61
N GLY A 726 -21.08 18.28 -13.15
CA GLY A 726 -21.03 19.53 -12.38
C GLY A 726 -22.09 19.65 -11.27
N ILE A 727 -23.30 19.10 -11.45
CA ILE A 727 -24.35 19.06 -10.41
C ILE A 727 -23.99 18.04 -9.34
N ASN A 728 -23.53 16.84 -9.71
CA ASN A 728 -23.05 15.82 -8.77
C ASN A 728 -21.87 16.34 -7.97
N LEU A 729 -21.00 17.12 -8.61
CA LEU A 729 -19.95 17.88 -7.94
C LEU A 729 -20.56 18.74 -6.84
N GLY A 730 -21.55 19.58 -7.17
CA GLY A 730 -22.26 20.42 -6.20
C GLY A 730 -22.87 19.60 -5.05
N VAL A 731 -23.58 18.50 -5.34
CA VAL A 731 -24.16 17.63 -4.30
C VAL A 731 -23.08 17.05 -3.37
N ALA A 732 -21.96 16.59 -3.93
CA ALA A 732 -20.83 16.07 -3.15
C ALA A 732 -20.16 17.19 -2.34
N VAL A 733 -20.02 18.40 -2.89
CA VAL A 733 -19.50 19.56 -2.16
C VAL A 733 -20.41 19.90 -0.99
N SER A 734 -21.73 19.99 -1.20
CA SER A 734 -22.70 20.25 -0.12
C SER A 734 -22.61 19.17 0.97
N ALA A 735 -22.48 17.91 0.59
CA ALA A 735 -22.29 16.80 1.52
C ALA A 735 -20.98 16.93 2.33
N MET A 736 -19.88 17.34 1.69
CA MET A 736 -18.61 17.59 2.35
C MET A 736 -18.65 18.81 3.27
N VAL A 737 -19.26 19.92 2.84
CA VAL A 737 -19.44 21.14 3.64
C VAL A 737 -20.29 20.87 4.88
N LEU A 738 -21.41 20.14 4.72
CA LEU A 738 -22.21 19.64 5.84
C LEU A 738 -21.36 18.76 6.75
N GLY A 739 -20.58 17.83 6.19
CA GLY A 739 -19.62 17.03 6.93
C GLY A 739 -18.66 17.89 7.76
N THR A 740 -18.04 18.92 7.18
CA THR A 740 -17.16 19.86 7.89
C THR A 740 -17.88 20.59 9.01
N ALA A 741 -19.10 21.07 8.78
CA ALA A 741 -19.90 21.77 9.78
C ALA A 741 -20.26 20.85 10.96
N VAL A 742 -20.65 19.60 10.68
CA VAL A 742 -20.93 18.57 11.67
C VAL A 742 -19.65 18.23 12.45
N ILE A 743 -18.51 18.02 11.78
CA ILE A 743 -17.23 17.74 12.44
C ILE A 743 -16.86 18.88 13.40
N LYS A 744 -17.01 20.14 12.97
CA LYS A 744 -16.80 21.31 13.84
C LYS A 744 -17.77 21.33 15.03
N ALA A 745 -19.04 20.99 14.81
CA ALA A 745 -20.04 20.91 15.88
C ALA A 745 -19.74 19.77 16.89
N ILE A 746 -19.30 18.61 16.41
CA ILE A 746 -18.85 17.48 17.25
C ILE A 746 -17.61 17.89 18.05
N GLY A 747 -16.63 18.55 17.41
CA GLY A 747 -15.43 19.08 18.08
C GLY A 747 -15.79 20.06 19.19
N ALA A 748 -16.67 21.03 18.92
CA ALA A 748 -17.13 21.99 19.93
C ALA A 748 -17.93 21.32 21.07
N ALA A 749 -18.72 20.28 20.78
CA ALA A 749 -19.41 19.49 21.79
C ALA A 749 -18.42 18.69 22.66
N TRP A 750 -17.37 18.13 22.06
CA TRP A 750 -16.26 17.49 22.76
C TRP A 750 -15.48 18.48 23.62
N ASP A 751 -15.20 19.70 23.15
CA ASP A 751 -14.52 20.72 23.95
C ASP A 751 -15.35 21.14 25.17
N LYS A 752 -16.67 21.32 25.01
CA LYS A 752 -17.59 21.58 26.14
C LYS A 752 -17.68 20.40 27.10
N GLY A 753 -17.79 19.18 26.57
CA GLY A 753 -17.88 17.95 27.36
C GLY A 753 -16.58 17.61 28.09
N SER A 754 -15.44 17.84 27.43
CA SER A 754 -14.10 17.66 28.00
C SER A 754 -13.75 18.77 28.97
N ALA A 755 -14.22 20.01 28.81
CA ALA A 755 -14.12 21.03 29.83
C ALA A 755 -14.92 20.65 31.09
N ALA A 756 -16.16 20.15 30.93
CA ALA A 756 -16.95 19.64 32.05
C ALA A 756 -16.31 18.40 32.69
N TRP A 757 -15.76 17.49 31.90
CA TRP A 757 -15.02 16.31 32.38
C TRP A 757 -13.70 16.70 33.06
N LYS A 758 -12.93 17.64 32.51
CA LYS A 758 -11.71 18.20 33.10
C LYS A 758 -12.05 18.89 34.41
N ALA A 759 -13.13 19.67 34.47
CA ALA A 759 -13.62 20.31 35.68
C ALA A 759 -14.11 19.29 36.72
N ALA A 760 -14.84 18.25 36.29
CA ALA A 760 -15.28 17.18 37.18
C ALA A 760 -14.11 16.33 37.69
N LYS A 761 -13.11 16.08 36.84
CA LYS A 761 -11.86 15.40 37.21
C LYS A 761 -11.06 16.26 38.18
N ALA A 762 -10.87 17.55 37.89
CA ALA A 762 -10.22 18.49 38.80
C ALA A 762 -11.00 18.63 40.12
N ALA A 763 -12.34 18.62 40.10
CA ALA A 763 -13.17 18.64 41.30
C ALA A 763 -13.09 17.33 42.08
N ALA A 764 -12.98 16.18 41.40
CA ALA A 764 -12.76 14.88 42.04
C ALA A 764 -11.35 14.77 42.64
N ASP A 765 -10.33 15.24 41.92
CA ASP A 765 -8.94 15.31 42.39
C ASP A 765 -8.83 16.30 43.57
N LYS A 766 -9.55 17.42 43.51
CA LYS A 766 -9.66 18.36 44.63
C LYS A 766 -10.41 17.75 45.80
N ALA A 767 -11.56 17.11 45.59
CA ALA A 767 -12.31 16.45 46.67
C ALA A 767 -11.50 15.32 47.31
N LYS A 768 -10.65 14.64 46.53
CA LYS A 768 -9.69 13.66 47.04
C LYS A 768 -8.63 14.33 47.90
N LYS A 769 -8.00 15.43 47.44
CA LYS A 769 -7.05 16.23 48.23
C LYS A 769 -7.69 16.81 49.49
N ASP A 770 -8.93 17.30 49.40
CA ASP A 770 -9.69 17.86 50.53
C ASP A 770 -10.09 16.76 51.52
N ALA A 771 -10.42 15.55 51.05
CA ALA A 771 -10.66 14.39 51.92
C ALA A 771 -9.37 13.94 52.62
N GLU A 772 -8.24 13.91 51.90
CA GLU A 772 -6.91 13.63 52.48
C GLU A 772 -6.49 14.73 53.49
N ALA A 773 -6.90 15.98 53.29
CA ALA A 773 -6.68 17.09 54.23
C ALA A 773 -7.64 17.04 55.44
N ALA A 774 -8.91 16.71 55.22
CA ALA A 774 -9.91 16.57 56.29
C ALA A 774 -9.65 15.33 57.17
N GLU A 775 -9.11 14.26 56.60
CA GLU A 775 -8.65 13.08 57.36
C GLU A 775 -7.38 13.40 58.18
N LYS A 776 -6.62 14.45 57.82
CA LYS A 776 -5.55 15.02 58.66
C LYS A 776 -6.08 15.97 59.74
N ASP A 777 -7.17 16.70 59.49
CA ASP A 777 -7.77 17.64 60.45
C ASP A 777 -8.73 16.96 61.46
N SER A 778 -9.32 15.81 61.13
CA SER A 778 -10.14 15.00 62.05
C SER A 778 -9.36 13.89 62.75
N ALA A 779 -8.03 13.90 62.67
CA ALA A 779 -7.14 12.97 63.36
C ALA A 779 -6.45 13.63 64.56
N VAL A 780 -7.22 14.33 65.40
CA VAL A 780 -6.83 14.66 66.78
C VAL A 780 -8.08 14.57 67.65
N ASP A 781 -8.26 13.45 68.34
CA ASP A 781 -8.87 13.34 69.69
C ASP A 781 -8.96 11.85 70.06
N ASP A 782 -7.80 11.25 70.39
CA ASP A 782 -7.72 10.08 71.26
C ASP A 782 -6.87 10.46 72.49
N GLU A 783 -7.61 10.92 73.49
CA GLU A 783 -7.38 10.89 74.94
C GLU A 783 -5.95 10.55 75.43
N LYS A 784 -5.24 11.59 75.89
CA LYS A 784 -4.24 11.45 76.96
C LYS A 784 -4.56 12.39 78.11
N PHE A 785 -4.59 11.77 79.27
CA PHE A 785 -4.98 12.28 80.59
C PHE A 785 -4.20 13.52 81.05
N ALA A 786 -4.99 14.46 81.57
CA ALA A 786 -4.82 15.18 82.83
C ALA A 786 -3.69 16.23 82.98
N ASP A 787 -4.19 17.47 83.08
CA ASP A 787 -3.93 18.48 84.12
C ASP A 787 -2.86 19.57 83.90
N GLU A 788 -3.44 20.77 83.75
CA GLU A 788 -3.04 22.10 84.24
C GLU A 788 -2.32 23.12 83.31
N GLU A 789 -2.86 24.35 83.43
CA GLU A 789 -2.88 25.55 82.59
C GLU A 789 -1.55 26.36 82.48
N PRO A 790 -1.50 27.36 81.56
CA PRO A 790 -0.28 27.87 80.92
C PRO A 790 0.27 29.13 81.61
N PRO A 791 1.38 29.70 81.09
CA PRO A 791 1.18 30.91 80.27
C PRO A 791 2.23 31.21 79.17
N ASP A 792 1.79 32.10 78.27
CA ASP A 792 2.50 33.18 77.55
C ASP A 792 3.57 32.91 76.46
N LEU A 793 3.10 33.07 75.21
CA LEU A 793 3.45 34.09 74.20
C LEU A 793 4.87 34.70 74.10
N GLU A 794 5.32 34.76 72.83
CA GLU A 794 6.29 35.67 72.19
C GLU A 794 7.81 35.43 72.38
N GLU A 795 8.48 34.94 71.32
CA GLU A 795 9.55 35.68 70.61
C GLU A 795 10.02 34.97 69.30
N LEU A 796 10.29 35.82 68.31
CA LEU A 796 10.96 35.69 66.99
C LEU A 796 12.47 35.30 67.13
N PRO A 797 13.36 35.22 66.09
CA PRO A 797 13.28 34.90 64.65
C PRO A 797 14.53 34.15 64.03
N ILE A 798 14.56 34.06 62.67
CA ILE A 798 15.67 34.01 61.65
C ILE A 798 16.54 32.71 61.46
N PRO A 799 17.20 32.50 60.29
CA PRO A 799 16.68 31.78 59.11
C PRO A 799 17.62 30.66 58.60
N ASP A 800 17.18 29.89 57.61
CA ASP A 800 18.08 29.39 56.55
C ASP A 800 17.34 29.51 55.22
N ALA A 801 17.91 30.31 54.33
CA ALA A 801 17.47 30.53 52.97
C ALA A 801 18.36 29.69 52.06
N ASP A 802 17.78 28.77 51.30
CA ASP A 802 18.35 28.28 50.06
C ASP A 802 17.51 28.82 48.89
N PRO A 803 18.15 29.37 47.84
CA PRO A 803 17.46 30.08 46.77
C PRO A 803 16.88 29.09 45.75
N LEU A 804 15.55 29.02 45.64
CA LEU A 804 14.88 28.49 44.45
C LEU A 804 14.91 29.61 43.40
N VAL A 805 15.67 29.42 42.33
CA VAL A 805 15.74 30.36 41.20
C VAL A 805 14.62 29.99 40.24
N ASP A 806 13.48 30.67 40.39
CA ASP A 806 12.33 30.56 39.49
C ASP A 806 12.53 31.57 38.34
N VAL A 807 12.74 31.06 37.11
CA VAL A 807 13.03 31.90 35.93
C VAL A 807 11.83 31.84 35.00
N THR A 808 10.95 32.83 35.11
CA THR A 808 9.80 33.02 34.22
C THR A 808 10.07 34.18 33.25
N ASP A 809 9.68 34.02 31.98
CA ASP A 809 9.62 35.08 30.96
C ASP A 809 11.00 35.57 30.48
N VAL A 810 11.76 34.70 29.80
CA VAL A 810 13.10 35.01 29.25
C VAL A 810 13.20 34.66 27.76
N ASP A 811 13.34 35.67 26.91
CA ASP A 811 13.70 35.53 25.49
C ASP A 811 15.22 35.36 25.35
N VAL A 812 15.68 34.19 24.90
CA VAL A 812 17.11 33.92 24.65
C VAL A 812 17.35 33.72 23.16
N THR A 813 18.10 34.64 22.55
CA THR A 813 18.57 34.54 21.16
C THR A 813 20.10 34.52 21.15
N ASP A 814 20.70 33.60 20.40
CA ASP A 814 22.14 33.58 20.06
C ASP A 814 23.06 33.26 21.27
N VAL A 815 22.94 32.05 21.85
CA VAL A 815 23.76 31.57 22.99
C VAL A 815 24.35 30.18 22.73
N ASP A 816 25.68 30.08 22.79
CA ASP A 816 26.44 28.83 22.79
C ASP A 816 26.67 28.34 24.24
N VAL A 817 26.13 27.18 24.61
CA VAL A 817 26.32 26.57 25.94
C VAL A 817 27.10 25.27 25.82
N THR A 818 28.21 25.15 26.56
CA THR A 818 29.06 23.95 26.63
C THR A 818 29.34 23.61 28.10
N ASP A 819 29.31 22.31 28.44
CA ASP A 819 29.59 21.75 29.77
C ASP A 819 28.77 22.35 30.93
N VAL A 820 27.45 22.13 30.95
CA VAL A 820 26.57 22.52 32.07
C VAL A 820 25.69 21.35 32.52
N ASP A 821 25.75 21.01 33.81
CA ASP A 821 24.85 20.06 34.47
C ASP A 821 23.70 20.81 35.15
N VAL A 822 22.44 20.50 34.79
CA VAL A 822 21.24 21.12 35.40
C VAL A 822 20.33 20.04 35.99
N THR A 823 19.98 20.18 37.26
CA THR A 823 19.08 19.29 38.01
C THR A 823 18.03 20.12 38.74
N ASP A 824 16.77 19.66 38.78
CA ASP A 824 15.63 20.28 39.47
C ASP A 824 15.32 21.72 39.03
N VAL A 825 14.95 21.92 37.76
CA VAL A 825 14.47 23.22 37.24
C VAL A 825 13.11 23.05 36.56
N ASP A 826 12.12 23.82 37.01
CA ASP A 826 10.82 23.95 36.35
C ASP A 826 10.85 25.15 35.39
N VAL A 827 10.60 24.93 34.10
CA VAL A 827 10.63 25.98 33.07
C VAL A 827 9.25 26.07 32.43
N THR A 828 8.64 27.26 32.51
CA THR A 828 7.35 27.55 31.86
C THR A 828 7.46 28.78 30.95
N ASP A 829 6.90 28.67 29.73
CA ASP A 829 6.76 29.76 28.74
C ASP A 829 8.11 30.33 28.23
N VAL A 830 8.85 29.55 27.42
CA VAL A 830 10.14 29.95 26.83
C VAL A 830 10.15 29.77 25.32
N ASP A 831 10.43 30.87 24.59
CA ASP A 831 10.65 30.89 23.15
C ASP A 831 12.16 30.82 22.84
N VAL A 832 12.59 29.77 22.12
CA VAL A 832 14.01 29.53 21.80
C VAL A 832 14.21 29.47 20.28
N THR A 833 15.09 30.33 19.77
CA THR A 833 15.51 30.34 18.37
C THR A 833 17.02 30.39 18.25
N ASP A 834 17.59 29.47 17.44
CA ASP A 834 19.02 29.38 17.09
C ASP A 834 19.95 29.10 18.29
N VAL A 835 19.94 27.85 18.81
CA VAL A 835 20.78 27.40 19.93
C VAL A 835 21.55 26.12 19.55
N ASP A 836 22.88 26.17 19.62
CA ASP A 836 23.77 25.02 19.46
C ASP A 836 24.15 24.45 20.84
N VAL A 837 23.75 23.20 21.11
CA VAL A 837 24.00 22.51 22.39
C VAL A 837 24.85 21.27 22.17
N THR A 838 26.01 21.19 22.82
CA THR A 838 26.84 19.97 22.85
C THR A 838 27.26 19.62 24.27
N ASP A 839 27.07 18.34 24.62
CA ASP A 839 27.43 17.70 25.90
C ASP A 839 26.75 18.33 27.13
N VAL A 840 25.43 18.09 27.26
CA VAL A 840 24.61 18.53 28.40
C VAL A 840 23.90 17.30 28.99
N ASP A 841 24.12 17.02 30.27
CA ASP A 841 23.40 16.00 31.03
C ASP A 841 22.24 16.67 31.80
N VAL A 842 21.00 16.31 31.45
CA VAL A 842 19.77 16.81 32.08
C VAL A 842 19.01 15.64 32.71
N THR A 843 18.68 15.76 33.99
CA THR A 843 17.81 14.79 34.68
C THR A 843 16.79 15.51 35.56
N ASP A 844 15.53 15.07 35.49
CA ASP A 844 14.35 15.64 36.16
C ASP A 844 14.07 17.12 35.79
N VAL A 845 13.49 17.32 34.60
CA VAL A 845 12.99 18.63 34.13
C VAL A 845 11.57 18.46 33.61
N ASP A 846 10.63 19.20 34.19
CA ASP A 846 9.25 19.31 33.71
C ASP A 846 9.11 20.56 32.82
N VAL A 847 8.82 20.34 31.54
CA VAL A 847 8.69 21.41 30.53
C VAL A 847 7.25 21.46 30.03
N THR A 848 6.61 22.63 30.11
CA THR A 848 5.28 22.87 29.52
C THR A 848 5.23 24.18 28.75
N ASP A 849 4.69 24.12 27.52
CA ASP A 849 4.63 25.19 26.50
C ASP A 849 6.01 25.71 26.03
N VAL A 850 6.53 25.14 24.94
CA VAL A 850 7.76 25.58 24.27
C VAL A 850 7.54 25.61 22.76
N ASP A 851 7.78 26.76 22.12
CA ASP A 851 7.80 26.92 20.68
C ASP A 851 9.25 26.99 20.17
N VAL A 852 9.66 25.99 19.35
CA VAL A 852 11.02 25.89 18.79
C VAL A 852 10.98 26.20 17.30
N VAL A 853 11.72 27.22 16.87
CA VAL A 853 11.88 27.57 15.45
C VAL A 853 13.35 27.45 15.05
N ASP A 854 13.62 26.52 14.13
CA ASP A 854 14.92 26.11 13.58
C ASP A 854 15.89 25.40 14.56
N VAL A 855 15.95 24.06 14.48
CA VAL A 855 16.97 23.23 15.12
C VAL A 855 17.92 22.71 14.04
N LEU A 856 19.15 23.22 14.00
CA LEU A 856 20.22 22.70 13.15
C LEU A 856 20.94 21.55 13.89
N ASP A 857 20.74 20.33 13.38
CA ASP A 857 21.50 19.11 13.66
C ASP A 857 22.01 18.87 15.09
N VAL A 858 21.16 18.31 15.96
CA VAL A 858 21.62 17.64 17.18
C VAL A 858 22.41 16.38 16.81
N VAL A 859 23.73 16.49 16.77
CA VAL A 859 24.64 15.34 16.63
C VAL A 859 24.77 14.68 18.00
N VAL A 860 23.88 13.72 18.28
CA VAL A 860 24.03 12.84 19.44
C VAL A 860 25.27 11.96 19.22
N ILE A 861 26.32 12.18 20.02
CA ILE A 861 27.46 11.26 20.17
C ILE A 861 27.15 10.23 21.24
#